data_AF-A0A939V2Z4-F1
#
_entry.id   AF-A0A939V2Z4-F1
#
_cell.length_a   1.000
_cell.length_b   1.000
_cell.length_c   1.000
_cell.angle_alpha   90.00
_cell.angle_beta   90.00
_cell.angle_gamma   90.00
#
_symmetry.space_group_name_H-M   'P 1'
#
loop_
_entity.id
_entity.type
_entity.pdbx_description
1 polymer ?
#
loop_
_entity_poly.entity_id
_entity_poly.type
_entity_poly.pdbx_seq_one_letter_code
_entity_poly.pdbx_strand_id
1 'polypeptide(L)'
;MTTSENMIQEAYNTKPRLLKTNNLPQYLLAFLFPFLTVISALAINECYPFGSRTMLTVDLYHQYAPFLVAFRNKVLGGESLLYSWCDGCGNEYFGAYANYSASPLNIFSLLFTAKTMPVFIGLITSVRAGLASLFMTKFLKETDEGRIDNITVAFASAYALCGWFVTDFWNIMWADAVVLLPLIILGLRRLMLSGKWGLYIISLAISLISNYYSGYFICLFLVIFAPLYYLMLYKPAEDKTDPLRISFKSFLTCAGRFAAGSLLAGAMSAFITVPTYLILQHCSATGDDLEANFQLQNSLFDFLGRFLVSANPNIRDGMANVNCGLIAVILLPLLFLLPKKSGITLRHKISFGIILLVMYLSFSNRMLNFIWHGMHFPNQIPYRQSFLMSFVIVFAAHLVIRRIRMLSVGRIMGSVAGAAIFLVLFEKFGDGNEGYIQIGLTLLFLFVQGAALYVVTKKSSKSTLFRETLITVTMLIEIFAASIVTISLVADNEGFVSYDFFGKNKDQIETYVNDVEGSEGHRTFERSELYPNNICDIQSIYNVKGISIFSSTARESFVKYMRNYGFHNNGINGFRNAGLTRVTASILGIRNLIEIKETQTVPALFDLDYVEGEVRSFGNPDALSVGFVTSRNIVDYYPDSDTSDVFEKTNSWIAAMGSDQPVYTPINMTPVEETGFTTNDPEGSVIQYISNGGDDEEVSFTVTLSDVPAGNDVYVYVNSNKGGTVAITQGEIFRNFEIRSYQIITCGVADGNDITLTVNYSDNPGTIRAFAYCLNPEGYQAMLDTLGREQLNVTSYDTTSLEGEVTTEGGFLFLTVPYSEGWTCTVDGTPTELVPIGDALMGVDLTAGTHKVKLVYAPAGITIGIVISFAALIISIGVIILTNGRRKKITDITPVISYEETEDNMPQVIEEVPYTGDGDSQ
;
A
#
# COMPACT_ATOMS: atom_id res chain seq x y z
N MET A 1 28.07 -45.59 -55.72
CA MET A 1 27.00 -45.83 -54.72
C MET A 1 27.52 -45.79 -53.27
N THR A 2 28.61 -45.09 -52.97
CA THR A 2 29.18 -45.03 -51.60
C THR A 2 29.67 -43.63 -51.19
N THR A 3 29.21 -42.58 -51.88
CA THR A 3 29.61 -41.18 -51.59
C THR A 3 28.44 -40.25 -51.33
N SER A 4 27.19 -40.65 -51.58
CA SER A 4 26.00 -39.83 -51.28
C SER A 4 25.40 -40.06 -49.90
N GLU A 5 25.59 -41.23 -49.29
CA GLU A 5 25.03 -41.54 -47.96
C GLU A 5 25.80 -40.87 -46.81
N ASN A 6 27.12 -40.66 -46.94
CA ASN A 6 27.92 -40.01 -45.90
C ASN A 6 27.70 -38.49 -45.82
N MET A 7 27.32 -37.81 -46.92
CA MET A 7 27.00 -36.37 -46.88
C MET A 7 25.62 -36.08 -46.28
N ILE A 8 24.68 -37.03 -46.36
CA ILE A 8 23.36 -36.89 -45.73
C ILE A 8 23.47 -37.12 -44.22
N GLN A 9 24.35 -38.02 -43.76
CA GLN A 9 24.57 -38.26 -42.33
C GLN A 9 25.26 -37.08 -41.61
N GLU A 10 26.09 -36.29 -42.31
CA GLU A 10 26.78 -35.12 -41.74
C GLU A 10 25.87 -33.88 -41.63
N ALA A 11 24.83 -33.76 -42.47
CA ALA A 11 23.81 -32.71 -42.35
C ALA A 11 22.83 -32.95 -41.19
N TYR A 12 22.68 -34.19 -40.73
CA TYR A 12 21.79 -34.57 -39.62
C TYR A 12 22.36 -34.25 -38.21
N ASN A 13 23.65 -33.91 -38.09
CA ASN A 13 24.31 -33.63 -36.80
C ASN A 13 24.60 -32.15 -36.52
N THR A 14 24.33 -31.26 -37.47
CA THR A 14 24.32 -29.82 -37.20
C THR A 14 22.94 -29.40 -36.72
N LYS A 15 22.69 -29.48 -35.40
CA LYS A 15 21.72 -28.56 -34.76
C LYS A 15 22.01 -27.17 -35.36
N PRO A 16 21.04 -26.45 -35.94
CA PRO A 16 21.31 -25.10 -36.38
C PRO A 16 21.90 -24.38 -35.17
N ARG A 17 23.16 -23.95 -35.29
CA ARG A 17 23.74 -23.01 -34.35
C ARG A 17 22.73 -21.89 -34.30
N LEU A 18 21.98 -21.78 -33.20
CA LEU A 18 21.19 -20.61 -32.87
C LEU A 18 22.16 -19.44 -33.04
N LEU A 19 22.08 -18.77 -34.19
CA LEU A 19 22.69 -17.46 -34.38
C LEU A 19 22.26 -16.70 -33.13
N LYS A 20 23.21 -16.21 -32.34
CA LYS A 20 22.91 -15.41 -31.15
C LYS A 20 22.16 -14.18 -31.66
N THR A 21 20.84 -14.29 -31.77
CA THR A 21 19.97 -13.19 -32.15
C THR A 21 20.09 -12.18 -31.02
N ASN A 22 20.49 -10.96 -31.40
CA ASN A 22 20.57 -9.87 -30.45
C ASN A 22 19.13 -9.52 -30.05
N ASN A 23 18.65 -10.11 -28.95
CA ASN A 23 17.31 -9.90 -28.43
C ASN A 23 17.18 -8.63 -27.59
N LEU A 24 18.23 -7.80 -27.55
CA LEU A 24 18.25 -6.53 -26.83
C LEU A 24 17.09 -5.60 -27.25
N PRO A 25 16.71 -5.45 -28.54
CA PRO A 25 15.59 -4.60 -28.92
C PRO A 25 14.27 -5.02 -28.28
N GLN A 26 13.98 -6.33 -28.21
CA GLN A 26 12.76 -6.84 -27.58
C GLN A 26 12.76 -6.64 -26.07
N TYR A 27 13.91 -6.83 -25.40
CA TYR A 27 14.02 -6.54 -23.97
C TYR A 27 13.89 -5.05 -23.66
N LEU A 28 14.47 -4.18 -24.51
CA LEU A 28 14.30 -2.74 -24.41
C LEU A 28 12.84 -2.35 -24.62
N LEU A 29 12.17 -2.90 -25.65
CA LEU A 29 10.76 -2.63 -25.90
C LEU A 29 9.87 -3.12 -24.74
N ALA A 30 10.15 -4.31 -24.19
CA ALA A 30 9.43 -4.85 -23.04
C ALA A 30 9.51 -3.95 -21.81
N PHE A 31 10.67 -3.32 -21.57
CA PHE A 31 10.81 -2.36 -20.48
C PHE A 31 10.20 -1.00 -20.83
N LEU A 32 10.58 -0.44 -21.98
CA LEU A 32 10.26 0.94 -22.36
C LEU A 32 8.80 1.16 -22.66
N PHE A 33 8.09 0.21 -23.27
CA PHE A 33 6.67 0.42 -23.60
C PHE A 33 5.83 0.64 -22.33
N PRO A 34 5.78 -0.27 -21.34
CA PRO A 34 5.02 -0.04 -20.12
C PRO A 34 5.52 1.16 -19.31
N PHE A 35 6.84 1.34 -19.23
CA PHE A 35 7.45 2.49 -18.56
C PHE A 35 6.94 3.82 -19.15
N LEU A 36 7.01 3.97 -20.47
CA LEU A 36 6.57 5.19 -21.16
C LEU A 36 5.06 5.36 -21.15
N THR A 37 4.27 4.28 -21.11
CA THR A 37 2.81 4.35 -20.97
C THR A 37 2.43 4.99 -19.63
N VAL A 38 3.03 4.55 -18.52
CA VAL A 38 2.77 5.14 -17.20
C VAL A 38 3.23 6.61 -17.16
N ILE A 39 4.44 6.92 -17.65
CA ILE A 39 4.92 8.31 -17.74
C ILE A 39 3.98 9.18 -18.58
N SER A 40 3.45 8.66 -19.69
CA SER A 40 2.49 9.37 -20.53
C SER A 40 1.18 9.61 -19.81
N ALA A 41 0.68 8.65 -19.03
CA ALA A 41 -0.51 8.82 -18.21
C ALA A 41 -0.30 9.92 -17.14
N LEU A 42 0.86 9.92 -16.47
CA LEU A 42 1.20 10.96 -15.49
C LEU A 42 1.31 12.35 -16.15
N ALA A 43 1.88 12.42 -17.35
CA ALA A 43 1.99 13.67 -18.11
C ALA A 43 0.62 14.21 -18.53
N ILE A 44 -0.28 13.33 -19.01
CA ILE A 44 -1.66 13.70 -19.40
C ILE A 44 -2.46 14.20 -18.19
N ASN A 45 -2.24 13.61 -17.02
CA ASN A 45 -2.87 14.03 -15.77
C ASN A 45 -2.12 15.17 -15.06
N GLU A 46 -1.26 15.90 -15.78
CA GLU A 46 -0.55 17.10 -15.31
C GLU A 46 0.25 16.88 -14.01
N CYS A 47 0.76 15.66 -13.80
CA CYS A 47 1.62 15.36 -12.66
C CYS A 47 3.00 16.00 -12.85
N TYR A 48 3.50 16.68 -11.82
CA TYR A 48 4.84 17.27 -11.80
C TYR A 48 5.90 16.21 -12.19
N PRO A 49 6.83 16.52 -13.11
CA PRO A 49 7.19 17.85 -13.63
C PRO A 49 6.39 18.32 -14.86
N PHE A 50 5.39 17.58 -15.31
CA PHE A 50 4.60 17.94 -16.50
C PHE A 50 3.46 18.93 -16.22
N GLY A 51 3.09 19.10 -14.94
CA GLY A 51 2.10 20.08 -14.48
C GLY A 51 2.24 20.34 -12.98
N SER A 52 1.17 20.84 -12.34
CA SER A 52 1.15 21.26 -10.93
C SER A 52 0.58 20.21 -9.96
N ARG A 53 0.13 19.07 -10.47
CA ARG A 53 -0.47 18.00 -9.64
C ARG A 53 0.56 16.98 -9.21
N THR A 54 0.20 16.10 -8.30
CA THR A 54 0.93 14.89 -7.99
C THR A 54 0.01 13.68 -7.98
N MET A 55 0.54 12.51 -8.33
CA MET A 55 -0.21 11.26 -8.27
C MET A 55 -0.43 10.74 -6.85
N LEU A 56 0.09 11.44 -5.84
CA LEU A 56 -0.18 11.10 -4.45
C LEU A 56 -1.65 11.35 -4.16
N THR A 57 -2.34 10.31 -3.72
CA THR A 57 -3.73 10.36 -3.28
C THR A 57 -3.94 9.36 -2.14
N VAL A 58 -4.98 9.55 -1.32
CA VAL A 58 -5.38 8.65 -0.22
C VAL A 58 -4.18 8.21 0.62
N ASP A 59 -3.96 6.89 0.79
CA ASP A 59 -2.88 6.31 1.60
C ASP A 59 -1.49 6.59 1.03
N LEU A 60 -1.36 6.74 -0.29
CA LEU A 60 -0.09 7.15 -0.91
C LEU A 60 0.31 8.57 -0.49
N TYR A 61 -0.67 9.47 -0.34
CA TYR A 61 -0.44 10.83 0.14
C TYR A 61 -0.22 10.90 1.64
N HIS A 62 -1.00 10.14 2.41
CA HIS A 62 -1.01 10.24 3.87
C HIS A 62 0.00 9.35 4.58
N GLN A 63 0.43 8.22 3.98
CA GLN A 63 1.25 7.18 4.63
C GLN A 63 2.50 6.85 3.81
N TYR A 64 2.34 6.40 2.55
CA TYR A 64 3.44 5.77 1.83
C TYR A 64 4.54 6.77 1.47
N ALA A 65 4.17 7.96 0.99
CA ALA A 65 5.12 9.01 0.69
C ALA A 65 5.81 9.56 1.95
N PRO A 66 5.11 9.90 3.05
CA PRO A 66 5.74 10.23 4.32
C PRO A 66 6.72 9.18 4.83
N PHE A 67 6.33 7.90 4.89
CA PHE A 67 7.22 6.86 5.39
C PHE A 67 8.41 6.59 4.48
N LEU A 68 8.29 6.86 3.17
CA LEU A 68 9.42 6.81 2.26
C LEU A 68 10.39 7.99 2.45
N VAL A 69 9.88 9.19 2.79
CA VAL A 69 10.72 10.31 3.24
C VAL A 69 11.42 9.98 4.56
N ALA A 70 10.70 9.39 5.52
CA ALA A 70 11.30 8.92 6.77
C ALA A 70 12.40 7.87 6.53
N PHE A 71 12.16 6.89 5.65
CA PHE A 71 13.17 5.88 5.28
C PHE A 71 14.42 6.56 4.73
N ARG A 72 14.24 7.51 3.81
CA ARG A 72 15.34 8.28 3.23
C ARG A 72 16.12 9.03 4.30
N ASN A 73 15.44 9.81 5.13
CA ASN A 73 16.08 10.62 6.16
C ASN A 73 16.87 9.75 7.14
N LYS A 74 16.27 8.63 7.58
CA LYS A 74 16.91 7.67 8.47
C LYS A 74 18.18 7.06 7.88
N VAL A 75 18.13 6.61 6.62
CA VAL A 75 19.31 6.01 5.97
C VAL A 75 20.40 7.04 5.73
N LEU A 76 20.07 8.26 5.30
CA LEU A 76 21.06 9.32 5.06
C LEU A 76 21.65 9.89 6.35
N GLY A 77 20.85 9.95 7.42
CA GLY A 77 21.26 10.41 8.76
C GLY A 77 22.00 9.36 9.58
N GLY A 78 22.04 8.09 9.13
CA GLY A 78 22.62 7.00 9.91
C GLY A 78 21.77 6.58 11.11
N GLU A 79 20.48 6.90 11.09
CA GLU A 79 19.52 6.53 12.14
C GLU A 79 19.06 5.08 12.02
N SER A 80 18.47 4.59 13.10
CA SER A 80 17.84 3.29 13.17
C SER A 80 16.51 3.24 12.39
N LEU A 81 16.25 2.13 11.69
CA LEU A 81 14.95 1.84 11.07
C LEU A 81 13.97 1.17 12.06
N LEU A 82 14.33 1.04 13.33
CA LEU A 82 13.52 0.30 14.29
C LEU A 82 12.36 1.15 14.86
N TYR A 83 12.60 2.44 15.09
CA TYR A 83 11.68 3.33 15.79
C TYR A 83 11.69 4.74 15.18
N SER A 84 10.66 5.55 15.46
CA SER A 84 10.56 6.94 15.02
C SER A 84 9.93 7.78 16.12
N TRP A 85 10.56 8.92 16.45
CA TRP A 85 9.97 9.95 17.32
C TRP A 85 9.08 10.94 16.55
N CYS A 86 9.05 10.87 15.21
CA CYS A 86 8.32 11.84 14.38
C CYS A 86 6.80 11.68 14.46
N ASP A 87 6.32 10.45 14.63
CA ASP A 87 4.91 10.13 14.45
C ASP A 87 4.38 9.40 15.70
N GLY A 88 3.12 9.66 16.05
CA GLY A 88 2.43 8.92 17.11
C GLY A 88 2.98 9.15 18.51
N CYS A 89 3.58 10.30 18.83
CA CYS A 89 4.36 10.54 20.06
C CYS A 89 5.61 9.65 20.20
N GLY A 90 5.93 8.86 19.18
CA GLY A 90 6.86 7.74 19.21
C GLY A 90 6.20 6.46 18.67
N ASN A 91 6.66 5.95 17.53
CA ASN A 91 6.05 4.80 16.85
C ASN A 91 7.08 3.72 16.46
N GLU A 92 6.63 2.46 16.45
CA GLU A 92 7.39 1.28 16.00
C GLU A 92 7.60 1.31 14.48
N TYR A 93 8.50 2.18 14.02
CA TYR A 93 8.77 2.43 12.60
C TYR A 93 9.15 1.16 11.83
N PHE A 94 9.69 0.14 12.50
CA PHE A 94 9.98 -1.15 11.87
C PHE A 94 8.73 -1.78 11.21
N GLY A 95 7.56 -1.66 11.84
CA GLY A 95 6.29 -2.13 11.27
C GLY A 95 5.91 -1.35 10.01
N ALA A 96 5.98 -0.01 10.08
CA ALA A 96 5.72 0.86 8.94
C ALA A 96 6.71 0.60 7.78
N TYR A 97 8.00 0.43 8.08
CA TYR A 97 9.03 0.07 7.11
C TYR A 97 8.70 -1.25 6.40
N ALA A 98 8.40 -2.30 7.17
CA ALA A 98 8.09 -3.62 6.63
C ALA A 98 6.83 -3.65 5.76
N ASN A 99 5.85 -2.79 6.07
CA ASN A 99 4.63 -2.69 5.30
C ASN A 99 4.80 -1.80 4.05
N TYR A 100 5.39 -0.61 4.19
CA TYR A 100 5.33 0.44 3.16
C TYR A 100 6.63 0.64 2.37
N SER A 101 7.80 0.41 2.98
CA SER A 101 9.07 0.94 2.46
C SER A 101 10.15 -0.11 2.20
N ALA A 102 9.97 -1.36 2.60
CA ALA A 102 10.97 -2.43 2.51
C ALA A 102 11.33 -2.92 1.10
N SER A 103 10.68 -2.38 0.06
CA SER A 103 11.05 -2.64 -1.34
C SER A 103 12.54 -2.35 -1.59
N PRO A 104 13.31 -3.29 -2.19
CA PRO A 104 14.70 -3.04 -2.55
C PRO A 104 14.88 -1.87 -3.52
N LEU A 105 13.85 -1.58 -4.33
CA LEU A 105 13.89 -0.47 -5.28
C LEU A 105 13.79 0.90 -4.60
N ASN A 106 13.29 0.95 -3.36
CA ASN A 106 13.18 2.20 -2.62
C ASN A 106 14.55 2.77 -2.21
N ILE A 107 15.65 2.02 -2.33
CA ILE A 107 17.01 2.57 -2.15
C ILE A 107 17.30 3.73 -3.12
N PHE A 108 16.64 3.78 -4.27
CA PHE A 108 16.79 4.89 -5.22
C PHE A 108 16.11 6.18 -4.75
N SER A 109 15.24 6.13 -3.74
CA SER A 109 14.65 7.33 -3.11
C SER A 109 15.71 8.22 -2.46
N LEU A 110 16.87 7.65 -2.10
CA LEU A 110 18.01 8.37 -1.54
C LEU A 110 18.59 9.43 -2.49
N LEU A 111 18.34 9.30 -3.80
CA LEU A 111 18.78 10.25 -4.83
C LEU A 111 17.86 11.48 -4.96
N PHE A 112 16.73 11.49 -4.25
CA PHE A 112 15.74 12.55 -4.29
C PHE A 112 15.73 13.32 -2.98
N THR A 113 15.11 14.49 -2.96
CA THR A 113 14.82 15.26 -1.73
C THR A 113 13.41 14.94 -1.25
N ALA A 114 13.06 15.32 -0.02
CA ALA A 114 11.68 15.17 0.45
C ALA A 114 10.67 15.87 -0.48
N LYS A 115 10.96 17.11 -0.92
CA LYS A 115 10.12 17.85 -1.88
C LYS A 115 9.93 17.10 -3.21
N THR A 116 10.97 16.44 -3.71
CA THR A 116 10.93 15.71 -4.99
C THR A 116 10.54 14.23 -4.84
N MET A 117 10.18 13.77 -3.63
CA MET A 117 9.72 12.41 -3.40
C MET A 117 8.51 12.01 -4.26
N PRO A 118 7.51 12.88 -4.52
CA PRO A 118 6.42 12.52 -5.41
C PRO A 118 6.89 12.20 -6.85
N VAL A 119 7.96 12.85 -7.32
CA VAL A 119 8.59 12.55 -8.63
C VAL A 119 9.25 11.18 -8.62
N PHE A 120 9.97 10.86 -7.53
CA PHE A 120 10.53 9.52 -7.36
C PHE A 120 9.45 8.45 -7.41
N ILE A 121 8.33 8.66 -6.71
CA ILE A 121 7.22 7.71 -6.66
C ILE A 121 6.65 7.51 -8.07
N GLY A 122 6.43 8.57 -8.85
CA GLY A 122 5.99 8.45 -10.25
C GLY A 122 6.98 7.70 -11.15
N LEU A 123 8.28 7.97 -10.97
CA LEU A 123 9.35 7.28 -11.69
C LEU A 123 9.41 5.80 -11.33
N ILE A 124 9.38 5.45 -10.04
CA ILE A 124 9.54 4.06 -9.60
C ILE A 124 8.33 3.21 -9.96
N THR A 125 7.11 3.78 -9.92
CA THR A 125 5.92 3.11 -10.46
C THR A 125 6.10 2.78 -11.94
N SER A 126 6.62 3.73 -12.74
CA SER A 126 6.94 3.48 -14.15
C SER A 126 8.02 2.40 -14.35
N VAL A 127 9.07 2.41 -13.53
CA VAL A 127 10.13 1.37 -13.54
C VAL A 127 9.53 0.01 -13.21
N ARG A 128 8.64 -0.10 -12.23
CA ARG A 128 7.97 -1.36 -11.85
C ARG A 128 7.13 -1.89 -13.01
N ALA A 129 6.39 -1.06 -13.75
CA ALA A 129 5.69 -1.47 -14.96
C ALA A 129 6.66 -2.09 -16.00
N GLY A 130 7.78 -1.40 -16.27
CA GLY A 130 8.81 -1.91 -17.20
C GLY A 130 9.44 -3.23 -16.72
N LEU A 131 9.73 -3.37 -15.43
CA LEU A 131 10.29 -4.60 -14.85
C LEU A 131 9.30 -5.76 -14.89
N ALA A 132 8.02 -5.52 -14.59
CA ALA A 132 6.98 -6.55 -14.66
C ALA A 132 6.90 -7.16 -16.07
N SER A 133 6.93 -6.32 -17.12
CA SER A 133 6.94 -6.80 -18.50
C SER A 133 8.26 -7.47 -18.88
N LEU A 134 9.40 -6.93 -18.44
CA LEU A 134 10.70 -7.57 -18.68
C LEU A 134 10.78 -8.98 -18.07
N PHE A 135 10.26 -9.15 -16.86
CA PHE A 135 10.26 -10.43 -16.15
C PHE A 135 9.22 -11.39 -16.72
N MET A 136 8.04 -10.89 -17.12
CA MET A 136 7.05 -11.67 -17.85
C MET A 136 7.58 -12.13 -19.21
N THR A 137 8.30 -11.27 -19.93
CA THR A 137 8.99 -11.63 -21.20
C THR A 137 9.98 -12.77 -20.98
N LYS A 138 10.76 -12.74 -19.89
CA LYS A 138 11.68 -13.85 -19.54
C LYS A 138 10.93 -15.15 -19.25
N PHE A 139 9.82 -15.09 -18.52
CA PHE A 139 8.99 -16.26 -18.22
C PHE A 139 8.35 -16.85 -19.49
N LEU A 140 7.75 -16.01 -20.34
CA LEU A 140 7.11 -16.43 -21.60
C LEU A 140 8.14 -17.04 -22.55
N LYS A 141 9.31 -16.41 -22.70
CA LYS A 141 10.44 -16.92 -23.49
C LYS A 141 10.83 -18.35 -23.08
N GLU A 142 10.98 -18.60 -21.78
CA GLU A 142 11.39 -19.91 -21.25
C GLU A 142 10.31 -20.99 -21.39
N THR A 143 9.07 -20.56 -21.60
CA THR A 143 7.95 -21.46 -21.87
C THR A 143 7.75 -21.72 -23.36
N ASP A 144 8.39 -20.93 -24.21
CA ASP A 144 8.29 -20.95 -25.67
C ASP A 144 9.67 -21.18 -26.33
N GLU A 145 10.42 -22.15 -25.82
CA GLU A 145 11.69 -22.63 -26.41
C GLU A 145 12.77 -21.56 -26.63
N GLY A 146 12.74 -20.49 -25.83
CA GLY A 146 13.70 -19.40 -25.94
C GLY A 146 13.33 -18.36 -26.99
N ARG A 147 12.18 -18.48 -27.66
CA ARG A 147 11.67 -17.51 -28.63
C ARG A 147 11.34 -16.19 -27.94
N ILE A 148 11.78 -15.10 -28.56
CA ILE A 148 11.44 -13.74 -28.15
C ILE A 148 11.20 -12.91 -29.40
N ASP A 149 9.98 -12.42 -29.53
CA ASP A 149 9.56 -11.52 -30.59
C ASP A 149 8.59 -10.47 -30.05
N ASN A 150 8.10 -9.59 -30.93
CA ASN A 150 7.23 -8.50 -30.54
C ASN A 150 5.87 -8.99 -29.98
N ILE A 151 5.41 -10.18 -30.36
CA ILE A 151 4.21 -10.80 -29.77
C ILE A 151 4.49 -11.17 -28.31
N THR A 152 5.65 -11.79 -28.01
CA THR A 152 6.05 -12.07 -26.61
C THR A 152 6.01 -10.79 -25.78
N VAL A 153 6.55 -9.69 -26.33
CA VAL A 153 6.57 -8.38 -25.68
C VAL A 153 5.16 -7.82 -25.47
N ALA A 154 4.27 -7.89 -26.47
CA ALA A 154 2.90 -7.40 -26.34
C ALA A 154 2.12 -8.12 -25.23
N PHE A 155 2.23 -9.45 -25.13
CA PHE A 155 1.62 -10.21 -24.02
C PHE A 155 2.24 -9.87 -22.67
N ALA A 156 3.57 -9.71 -22.60
CA ALA A 156 4.23 -9.30 -21.37
C ALA A 156 3.81 -7.90 -20.91
N SER A 157 3.65 -6.95 -21.84
CA SER A 157 3.11 -5.62 -21.56
C SER A 157 1.65 -5.66 -21.09
N ALA A 158 0.84 -6.58 -21.63
CA ALA A 158 -0.55 -6.77 -21.22
C ALA A 158 -0.68 -7.25 -19.77
N TYR A 159 0.29 -8.03 -19.27
CA TYR A 159 0.40 -8.36 -17.85
C TYR A 159 0.87 -7.16 -17.01
N ALA A 160 1.92 -6.48 -17.46
CA ALA A 160 2.51 -5.35 -16.73
C ALA A 160 1.54 -4.17 -16.55
N LEU A 161 0.62 -3.99 -17.49
CA LEU A 161 -0.43 -2.97 -17.49
C LEU A 161 -1.81 -3.62 -17.35
N CYS A 162 -1.90 -4.73 -16.61
CA CYS A 162 -3.19 -5.33 -16.29
C CYS A 162 -4.02 -4.41 -15.38
N GLY A 163 -5.32 -4.68 -15.27
CA GLY A 163 -6.30 -3.88 -14.54
C GLY A 163 -5.89 -3.61 -13.09
N TRP A 164 -5.31 -4.60 -12.41
CA TRP A 164 -4.71 -4.38 -11.09
C TRP A 164 -3.67 -3.25 -11.13
N PHE A 165 -2.71 -3.31 -12.06
CA PHE A 165 -1.63 -2.34 -12.09
C PHE A 165 -2.16 -0.93 -12.40
N VAL A 166 -3.02 -0.77 -13.42
CA VAL A 166 -3.48 0.56 -13.84
C VAL A 166 -4.54 1.18 -12.92
N THR A 167 -5.20 0.37 -12.09
CA THR A 167 -6.15 0.87 -11.08
C THR A 167 -5.47 1.10 -9.73
N ASP A 168 -4.61 0.16 -9.30
CA ASP A 168 -3.99 0.14 -7.97
C ASP A 168 -2.54 0.65 -7.98
N PHE A 169 -2.06 1.32 -9.04
CA PHE A 169 -0.67 1.82 -9.15
C PHE A 169 -0.25 2.74 -8.00
N TRP A 170 -1.21 3.39 -7.34
CA TRP A 170 -0.98 4.24 -6.18
C TRP A 170 -0.68 3.41 -4.91
N ASN A 171 -1.03 2.13 -4.88
CA ASN A 171 -0.62 1.15 -3.87
C ASN A 171 0.77 0.57 -4.16
N ILE A 172 1.76 1.45 -4.19
CA ILE A 172 3.13 1.13 -4.63
C ILE A 172 3.82 0.00 -3.84
N MET A 173 3.42 -0.23 -2.59
CA MET A 173 4.01 -1.27 -1.73
C MET A 173 3.72 -2.70 -2.20
N TRP A 174 2.61 -2.92 -2.91
CA TRP A 174 2.24 -4.23 -3.45
C TRP A 174 2.83 -4.51 -4.83
N ALA A 175 3.31 -3.48 -5.53
CA ALA A 175 3.72 -3.58 -6.93
C ALA A 175 4.92 -4.53 -7.13
N ASP A 176 5.76 -4.72 -6.11
CA ASP A 176 6.87 -5.68 -6.17
C ASP A 176 6.39 -7.12 -6.32
N ALA A 177 5.23 -7.49 -5.75
CA ALA A 177 4.63 -8.82 -5.92
C ALA A 177 4.26 -9.07 -7.40
N VAL A 178 3.70 -8.06 -8.07
CA VAL A 178 3.36 -8.13 -9.50
C VAL A 178 4.64 -8.19 -10.35
N VAL A 179 5.65 -7.39 -10.02
CA VAL A 179 6.94 -7.44 -10.71
C VAL A 179 7.57 -8.83 -10.57
N LEU A 180 7.62 -9.39 -9.35
CA LEU A 180 8.38 -10.60 -9.05
C LEU A 180 7.66 -11.91 -9.41
N LEU A 181 6.33 -11.92 -9.50
CA LEU A 181 5.56 -13.14 -9.78
C LEU A 181 6.08 -13.92 -11.00
N PRO A 182 6.31 -13.32 -12.19
CA PRO A 182 6.85 -14.08 -13.32
C PRO A 182 8.24 -14.70 -13.06
N LEU A 183 9.10 -14.03 -12.28
CA LEU A 183 10.39 -14.61 -11.88
C LEU A 183 10.24 -15.75 -10.88
N ILE A 184 9.30 -15.63 -9.94
CA ILE A 184 9.01 -16.68 -8.96
C ILE A 184 8.50 -17.92 -9.68
N ILE A 185 7.57 -17.78 -10.63
CA ILE A 185 7.06 -18.90 -11.43
C ILE A 185 8.15 -19.46 -12.36
N LEU A 186 9.01 -18.63 -12.94
CA LEU A 186 10.19 -19.09 -13.68
C LEU A 186 11.17 -19.87 -12.78
N GLY A 187 11.36 -19.42 -11.53
CA GLY A 187 12.12 -20.10 -10.51
C GLY A 187 11.52 -21.47 -10.19
N LEU A 188 10.21 -21.53 -9.98
CA LEU A 188 9.46 -22.77 -9.75
C LEU A 188 9.63 -23.76 -10.92
N ARG A 189 9.54 -23.27 -12.16
CA ARG A 189 9.82 -24.07 -13.37
C ARG A 189 11.21 -24.70 -13.32
N ARG A 190 12.24 -23.89 -13.01
CA ARG A 190 13.64 -24.35 -12.93
C ARG A 190 13.88 -25.29 -11.74
N LEU A 191 13.17 -25.09 -10.63
CA LEU A 191 13.20 -25.96 -9.46
C LEU A 191 12.64 -27.35 -9.79
N MET A 192 11.48 -27.40 -10.46
CA MET A 192 10.84 -28.66 -10.85
C MET A 192 11.65 -29.40 -11.92
N LEU A 193 11.95 -28.74 -13.05
CA LEU A 193 12.57 -29.38 -14.21
C LEU A 193 14.06 -29.68 -13.99
N SER A 194 14.82 -28.72 -13.46
CA SER A 194 16.28 -28.82 -13.38
C SER A 194 16.82 -28.98 -11.95
N GLY A 195 15.95 -28.90 -10.92
CA GLY A 195 16.41 -28.90 -9.53
C GLY A 195 17.24 -27.68 -9.15
N LYS A 196 17.10 -26.55 -9.87
CA LYS A 196 17.81 -25.30 -9.57
C LYS A 196 17.00 -24.46 -8.59
N TRP A 197 17.53 -24.27 -7.39
CA TRP A 197 16.81 -23.66 -6.28
C TRP A 197 16.89 -22.13 -6.25
N GLY A 198 18.03 -21.57 -6.68
CA GLY A 198 18.39 -20.18 -6.40
C GLY A 198 17.37 -19.14 -6.85
N LEU A 199 16.91 -19.22 -8.11
CA LEU A 199 15.94 -18.22 -8.61
C LEU A 199 14.65 -18.26 -7.79
N TYR A 200 14.12 -19.45 -7.49
CA TYR A 200 12.87 -19.60 -6.74
C TYR A 200 12.98 -19.05 -5.31
N ILE A 201 13.99 -19.50 -4.55
CA ILE A 201 14.18 -19.09 -3.16
C ILE A 201 14.39 -17.57 -3.08
N ILE A 202 15.30 -17.04 -3.90
CA ILE A 202 15.68 -15.62 -3.82
C ILE A 202 14.52 -14.72 -4.24
N SER A 203 13.83 -15.00 -5.35
CA SER A 203 12.73 -14.14 -5.77
C SER A 203 11.54 -14.18 -4.81
N LEU A 204 11.25 -15.34 -4.21
CA LEU A 204 10.17 -15.46 -3.22
C LEU A 204 10.55 -14.78 -1.90
N ALA A 205 11.79 -14.94 -1.43
CA ALA A 205 12.29 -14.27 -0.24
C ALA A 205 12.26 -12.74 -0.41
N ILE A 206 12.72 -12.22 -1.56
CA ILE A 206 12.64 -10.79 -1.87
C ILE A 206 11.18 -10.31 -1.86
N SER A 207 10.25 -11.08 -2.43
CA SER A 207 8.83 -10.70 -2.41
C SER A 207 8.22 -10.64 -1.00
N LEU A 208 8.64 -11.54 -0.10
CA LEU A 208 8.19 -11.54 1.30
C LEU A 208 8.84 -10.41 2.12
N ILE A 209 10.11 -10.10 1.84
CA ILE A 209 10.83 -8.98 2.47
C ILE A 209 10.29 -7.65 1.99
N SER A 210 10.00 -7.51 0.69
CA SER A 210 9.52 -6.25 0.12
C SER A 210 8.17 -5.84 0.71
N ASN A 211 7.29 -6.82 0.90
CA ASN A 211 6.01 -6.64 1.58
C ASN A 211 5.43 -8.03 1.92
N TYR A 212 5.36 -8.36 3.21
CA TYR A 212 4.90 -9.67 3.70
C TYR A 212 3.46 -9.99 3.27
N TYR A 213 2.63 -8.95 3.14
CA TYR A 213 1.21 -9.08 2.87
C TYR A 213 0.91 -9.47 1.42
N SER A 214 1.48 -8.77 0.44
CA SER A 214 1.38 -9.15 -0.98
C SER A 214 2.19 -10.41 -1.31
N GLY A 215 3.30 -10.65 -0.59
CA GLY A 215 4.02 -11.92 -0.63
C GLY A 215 3.17 -13.11 -0.16
N TYR A 216 2.31 -12.92 0.85
CA TYR A 216 1.36 -13.93 1.31
C TYR A 216 0.39 -14.37 0.21
N PHE A 217 -0.11 -13.45 -0.62
CA PHE A 217 -0.94 -13.80 -1.79
C PHE A 217 -0.19 -14.74 -2.74
N ILE A 218 1.08 -14.45 -3.03
CA ILE A 218 1.89 -15.31 -3.90
C ILE A 218 2.10 -16.70 -3.27
N CYS A 219 2.33 -16.78 -1.96
CA CYS A 219 2.46 -18.05 -1.25
C CYS A 219 1.19 -18.92 -1.39
N LEU A 220 0.01 -18.35 -1.16
CA LEU A 220 -1.26 -19.06 -1.36
C LEU A 220 -1.45 -19.51 -2.81
N PHE A 221 -1.19 -18.61 -3.75
CA PHE A 221 -1.26 -18.92 -5.18
C PHE A 221 -0.34 -20.07 -5.56
N LEU A 222 0.89 -20.09 -5.04
CA LEU A 222 1.86 -21.14 -5.32
C LEU A 222 1.42 -22.51 -4.80
N VAL A 223 0.73 -22.59 -3.67
CA VAL A 223 0.17 -23.86 -3.14
C VAL A 223 -0.85 -24.45 -4.11
N ILE A 224 -1.64 -23.61 -4.79
CA ILE A 224 -2.62 -24.02 -5.81
C ILE A 224 -1.92 -24.28 -7.15
N PHE A 225 -1.04 -23.38 -7.56
CA PHE A 225 -0.44 -23.35 -8.89
C PHE A 225 0.61 -24.44 -9.07
N ALA A 226 1.48 -24.70 -8.09
CA ALA A 226 2.59 -25.65 -8.21
C ALA A 226 2.17 -27.08 -8.61
N PRO A 227 1.20 -27.74 -7.95
CA PRO A 227 0.78 -29.08 -8.36
C PRO A 227 0.17 -29.11 -9.77
N LEU A 228 -0.62 -28.08 -10.12
CA LEU A 228 -1.22 -27.98 -11.45
C LEU A 228 -0.16 -27.69 -12.52
N TYR A 229 0.83 -26.85 -12.22
CA TYR A 229 1.95 -26.58 -13.09
C TYR A 229 2.84 -27.82 -13.29
N TYR A 230 3.04 -28.64 -12.26
CA TYR A 230 3.68 -29.95 -12.41
C TYR A 230 2.95 -30.83 -13.43
N LEU A 231 1.60 -30.89 -13.39
CA LEU A 231 0.81 -31.65 -14.35
C LEU A 231 0.89 -31.08 -15.78
N MET A 232 1.11 -29.78 -15.92
CA MET A 232 1.36 -29.15 -17.22
C MET A 232 2.76 -29.51 -17.76
N LEU A 233 3.78 -29.53 -16.91
CA LEU A 233 5.18 -29.77 -17.30
C LEU A 233 5.50 -31.24 -17.59
N TYR A 234 5.01 -32.16 -16.76
CA TYR A 234 5.31 -33.60 -16.83
C TYR A 234 4.28 -34.35 -17.66
N LYS A 235 4.63 -35.51 -18.24
CA LYS A 235 3.73 -36.33 -19.07
C LYS A 235 3.58 -37.78 -18.66
N PRO A 236 2.40 -38.39 -18.90
CA PRO A 236 2.31 -39.84 -18.93
C PRO A 236 3.27 -40.33 -20.01
N ALA A 237 4.25 -41.13 -19.62
CA ALA A 237 5.20 -41.78 -20.51
C ALA A 237 5.27 -43.26 -20.13
N GLU A 238 5.29 -44.15 -21.12
CA GLU A 238 5.47 -45.58 -20.89
C GLU A 238 6.92 -45.91 -20.53
N ASP A 239 7.85 -45.21 -21.19
CA ASP A 239 9.27 -45.29 -20.91
C ASP A 239 9.57 -44.80 -19.48
N LYS A 240 9.98 -45.73 -18.61
CA LYS A 240 10.33 -45.45 -17.21
C LYS A 240 11.57 -44.56 -17.08
N THR A 241 12.37 -44.42 -18.14
CA THR A 241 13.58 -43.59 -18.18
C THR A 241 13.30 -42.14 -18.58
N ASP A 242 12.09 -41.82 -19.08
CA ASP A 242 11.72 -40.45 -19.43
C ASP A 242 11.75 -39.56 -18.17
N PRO A 243 12.64 -38.55 -18.12
CA PRO A 243 12.81 -37.67 -16.96
C PRO A 243 11.61 -36.76 -16.69
N LEU A 244 10.71 -36.56 -17.67
CA LEU A 244 9.45 -35.83 -17.53
C LEU A 244 8.26 -36.75 -17.32
N ARG A 245 8.48 -38.04 -17.01
CA ARG A 245 7.40 -38.95 -16.69
C ARG A 245 6.67 -38.54 -15.40
N ILE A 246 5.34 -38.49 -15.47
CA ILE A 246 4.48 -38.42 -14.29
C ILE A 246 4.63 -39.73 -13.53
N SER A 247 5.17 -39.65 -12.32
CA SER A 247 5.27 -40.77 -11.40
C SER A 247 5.12 -40.27 -9.97
N PHE A 248 4.78 -41.16 -9.05
CA PHE A 248 4.71 -40.81 -7.63
C PHE A 248 6.05 -40.25 -7.12
N LYS A 249 7.17 -40.81 -7.60
CA LYS A 249 8.52 -40.36 -7.25
C LYS A 249 8.84 -38.95 -7.76
N SER A 250 8.54 -38.64 -9.02
CA SER A 250 8.79 -37.31 -9.59
C SER A 250 7.89 -36.26 -8.94
N PHE A 251 6.62 -36.59 -8.68
CA PHE A 251 5.71 -35.73 -7.92
C PHE A 251 6.25 -35.43 -6.52
N LEU A 252 6.59 -36.44 -5.74
CA LEU A 252 7.09 -36.26 -4.37
C LEU A 252 8.43 -35.51 -4.34
N THR A 253 9.29 -35.72 -5.34
CA THR A 253 10.54 -34.96 -5.50
C THR A 253 10.27 -33.48 -5.76
N CYS A 254 9.36 -33.15 -6.68
CA CYS A 254 8.99 -31.77 -6.98
C CYS A 254 8.27 -31.12 -5.79
N ALA A 255 7.36 -31.83 -5.13
CA ALA A 255 6.64 -31.36 -3.94
C ALA A 255 7.60 -31.10 -2.78
N GLY A 256 8.54 -32.01 -2.49
CA GLY A 256 9.54 -31.83 -1.44
C GLY A 256 10.48 -30.65 -1.73
N ARG A 257 10.91 -30.48 -2.99
CA ARG A 257 11.69 -29.31 -3.41
C ARG A 257 10.93 -28.00 -3.25
N PHE A 258 9.68 -27.98 -3.69
CA PHE A 258 8.80 -26.83 -3.55
C PHE A 258 8.63 -26.46 -2.08
N ALA A 259 8.19 -27.41 -1.23
CA ALA A 259 8.00 -27.18 0.20
C ALA A 259 9.28 -26.68 0.90
N ALA A 260 10.42 -27.35 0.69
CA ALA A 260 11.68 -26.91 1.27
C ALA A 260 12.13 -25.54 0.74
N GLY A 261 11.93 -25.27 -0.56
CA GLY A 261 12.28 -23.99 -1.17
C GLY A 261 11.44 -22.84 -0.61
N SER A 262 10.13 -23.06 -0.44
CA SER A 262 9.20 -22.09 0.16
C SER A 262 9.53 -21.84 1.63
N LEU A 263 9.81 -22.89 2.41
CA LEU A 263 10.21 -22.75 3.81
C LEU A 263 11.53 -21.99 3.96
N LEU A 264 12.51 -22.26 3.10
CA LEU A 264 13.78 -21.51 3.10
C LEU A 264 13.55 -20.04 2.74
N ALA A 265 12.70 -19.75 1.74
CA ALA A 265 12.38 -18.37 1.37
C ALA A 265 11.68 -17.62 2.51
N GLY A 266 10.69 -18.23 3.17
CA GLY A 266 10.02 -17.64 4.33
C GLY A 266 10.92 -17.50 5.55
N ALA A 267 11.79 -18.47 5.81
CA ALA A 267 12.78 -18.36 6.89
C ALA A 267 13.82 -17.27 6.61
N MET A 268 14.22 -17.07 5.35
CA MET A 268 15.09 -15.96 4.95
C MET A 268 14.47 -14.57 5.17
N SER A 269 13.14 -14.44 5.18
CA SER A 269 12.45 -13.20 5.51
C SER A 269 12.14 -13.05 7.01
N ALA A 270 12.48 -14.04 7.86
CA ALA A 270 12.11 -14.03 9.27
C ALA A 270 12.62 -12.82 10.08
N PHE A 271 13.77 -12.23 9.72
CA PHE A 271 14.30 -11.02 10.37
C PHE A 271 13.34 -9.82 10.25
N ILE A 272 12.47 -9.80 9.25
CA ILE A 272 11.45 -8.77 9.08
C ILE A 272 10.07 -9.32 9.45
N THR A 273 9.70 -10.52 8.98
CA THR A 273 8.33 -11.02 9.16
C THR A 273 8.00 -11.43 10.59
N VAL A 274 8.97 -11.91 11.40
CA VAL A 274 8.72 -12.28 12.80
C VAL A 274 8.43 -11.06 13.68
N PRO A 275 9.32 -10.05 13.76
CA PRO A 275 9.01 -8.83 14.51
C PRO A 275 7.77 -8.11 14.00
N THR A 276 7.57 -8.02 12.68
CA THR A 276 6.35 -7.41 12.12
C THR A 276 5.09 -8.18 12.53
N TYR A 277 5.11 -9.51 12.54
CA TYR A 277 3.97 -10.31 13.00
C TYR A 277 3.60 -9.97 14.45
N LEU A 278 4.58 -9.80 15.34
CA LEU A 278 4.34 -9.45 16.75
C LEU A 278 3.77 -8.03 16.88
N ILE A 279 4.29 -7.05 16.14
CA ILE A 279 3.74 -5.68 16.12
C ILE A 279 2.28 -5.68 15.66
N LEU A 280 1.95 -6.44 14.61
CA LEU A 280 0.61 -6.48 14.04
C LEU A 280 -0.45 -7.07 14.98
N GLN A 281 -0.06 -7.82 16.02
CA GLN A 281 -1.00 -8.37 17.00
C GLN A 281 -1.73 -7.31 17.81
N HIS A 282 -1.24 -6.06 17.80
CA HIS A 282 -1.80 -4.94 18.56
C HIS A 282 -2.47 -3.89 17.65
N CYS A 283 -2.63 -4.21 16.36
CA CYS A 283 -3.30 -3.36 15.38
C CYS A 283 -4.79 -3.73 15.26
N SER A 284 -5.60 -2.84 14.69
CA SER A 284 -7.05 -3.06 14.51
C SER A 284 -7.43 -4.21 13.57
N ALA A 285 -6.46 -4.76 12.83
CA ALA A 285 -6.67 -5.80 11.81
C ALA A 285 -6.73 -7.22 12.39
N THR A 286 -6.78 -7.37 13.72
CA THR A 286 -6.79 -8.68 14.40
C THR A 286 -8.09 -8.90 15.15
N GLY A 287 -8.62 -10.13 15.09
CA GLY A 287 -9.76 -10.55 15.90
C GLY A 287 -11.10 -10.68 15.17
N ASP A 288 -11.12 -10.64 13.84
CA ASP A 288 -12.35 -10.87 13.08
C ASP A 288 -12.89 -12.30 13.24
N ASP A 289 -14.17 -12.40 13.57
CA ASP A 289 -14.89 -13.68 13.54
C ASP A 289 -15.32 -14.02 12.11
N LEU A 290 -15.00 -15.26 11.69
CA LEU A 290 -15.41 -15.78 10.40
C LEU A 290 -16.80 -16.42 10.48
N GLU A 291 -17.81 -15.75 9.96
CA GLU A 291 -19.07 -16.40 9.64
C GLU A 291 -18.95 -17.18 8.32
N ALA A 292 -19.16 -18.49 8.36
CA ALA A 292 -19.08 -19.34 7.18
C ALA A 292 -20.19 -18.99 6.17
N ASN A 293 -19.83 -18.22 5.14
CA ASN A 293 -20.73 -17.83 4.06
C ASN A 293 -20.19 -18.32 2.70
N PHE A 294 -20.94 -19.25 2.09
CA PHE A 294 -20.62 -19.84 0.78
C PHE A 294 -21.35 -19.16 -0.40
N GLN A 295 -22.11 -18.09 -0.15
CA GLN A 295 -22.79 -17.35 -1.21
C GLN A 295 -21.77 -16.63 -2.10
N LEU A 296 -22.13 -16.51 -3.37
CA LEU A 296 -21.39 -15.70 -4.32
C LEU A 296 -21.91 -14.26 -4.28
N GLN A 297 -21.02 -13.31 -4.07
CA GLN A 297 -21.30 -11.87 -4.04
C GLN A 297 -21.56 -11.31 -5.44
N ASN A 298 -20.96 -11.90 -6.48
CA ASN A 298 -21.06 -11.44 -7.86
C ASN A 298 -21.29 -12.62 -8.81
N SER A 299 -22.11 -12.42 -9.85
CA SER A 299 -22.31 -13.44 -10.87
C SER A 299 -21.10 -13.54 -11.81
N LEU A 300 -20.93 -14.69 -12.47
CA LEU A 300 -19.88 -14.85 -13.48
C LEU A 300 -20.14 -13.93 -14.67
N PHE A 301 -21.40 -13.68 -15.01
CA PHE A 301 -21.79 -12.81 -16.12
C PHE A 301 -21.32 -11.37 -15.87
N ASP A 302 -21.54 -10.85 -14.66
CA ASP A 302 -21.11 -9.50 -14.29
C ASP A 302 -19.59 -9.40 -14.18
N PHE A 303 -18.96 -10.43 -13.61
CA PHE A 303 -17.51 -10.51 -13.49
C PHE A 303 -16.80 -10.49 -14.86
N LEU A 304 -17.39 -11.08 -15.91
CA LEU A 304 -16.83 -11.01 -17.26
C LEU A 304 -16.78 -9.56 -17.79
N GLY A 305 -17.60 -8.66 -17.25
CA GLY A 305 -17.54 -7.23 -17.52
C GLY A 305 -16.19 -6.61 -17.14
N ARG A 306 -15.46 -7.19 -16.18
CA ARG A 306 -14.15 -6.70 -15.72
C ARG A 306 -13.01 -6.92 -16.72
N PHE A 307 -13.30 -7.53 -17.87
CA PHE A 307 -12.37 -7.68 -18.98
C PHE A 307 -12.57 -6.66 -20.10
N LEU A 308 -13.54 -5.74 -19.98
CA LEU A 308 -13.75 -4.67 -20.97
C LEU A 308 -12.53 -3.75 -21.06
N VAL A 309 -12.29 -3.23 -22.26
CA VAL A 309 -11.28 -2.19 -22.50
C VAL A 309 -11.70 -0.95 -21.72
N SER A 310 -10.80 -0.44 -20.87
CA SER A 310 -11.07 0.69 -19.98
C SER A 310 -12.29 0.47 -19.07
N ALA A 311 -12.54 -0.76 -18.60
CA ALA A 311 -13.54 -1.03 -17.58
C ALA A 311 -13.38 -0.04 -16.42
N ASN A 312 -14.49 0.52 -15.92
CA ASN A 312 -14.47 1.52 -14.87
C ASN A 312 -13.70 0.98 -13.66
N PRO A 313 -12.65 1.67 -13.18
CA PRO A 313 -11.79 1.14 -12.13
C PRO A 313 -12.58 0.99 -10.83
N ASN A 314 -12.56 -0.21 -10.25
CA ASN A 314 -13.05 -0.41 -8.89
C ASN A 314 -11.89 -0.05 -7.95
N ILE A 315 -11.91 1.16 -7.41
CA ILE A 315 -10.78 1.74 -6.67
C ILE A 315 -10.84 1.36 -5.20
N ARG A 316 -11.92 1.74 -4.49
CA ARG A 316 -12.09 1.46 -3.05
C ARG A 316 -13.03 0.29 -2.75
N ASP A 317 -13.91 -0.06 -3.67
CA ASP A 317 -14.82 -1.21 -3.54
C ASP A 317 -15.26 -1.69 -4.93
N GLY A 318 -15.85 -2.89 -4.99
CA GLY A 318 -16.37 -3.51 -6.20
C GLY A 318 -15.65 -4.80 -6.58
N MET A 319 -15.87 -5.27 -7.81
CA MET A 319 -15.29 -6.52 -8.33
C MET A 319 -13.80 -6.39 -8.65
N ALA A 320 -13.08 -7.52 -8.63
CA ALA A 320 -11.65 -7.56 -8.90
C ALA A 320 -11.25 -6.97 -10.27
N ASN A 321 -10.19 -6.16 -10.29
CA ASN A 321 -9.62 -5.57 -11.50
C ASN A 321 -8.75 -6.60 -12.26
N VAL A 322 -9.28 -7.24 -13.30
CA VAL A 322 -8.63 -8.40 -13.97
C VAL A 322 -8.32 -8.21 -15.47
N ASN A 323 -8.71 -7.08 -16.08
CA ASN A 323 -8.38 -6.77 -17.47
C ASN A 323 -6.88 -7.03 -17.74
N CYS A 324 -6.53 -7.68 -18.85
CA CYS A 324 -5.15 -7.94 -19.23
C CYS A 324 -4.97 -7.93 -20.76
N GLY A 325 -5.69 -7.01 -21.42
CA GLY A 325 -5.68 -6.85 -22.88
C GLY A 325 -6.71 -7.72 -23.57
N LEU A 326 -7.45 -7.13 -24.50
CA LEU A 326 -8.61 -7.77 -25.14
C LEU A 326 -8.24 -9.03 -25.94
N ILE A 327 -7.07 -9.05 -26.61
CA ILE A 327 -6.58 -10.27 -27.29
C ILE A 327 -6.39 -11.42 -26.29
N ALA A 328 -5.85 -11.16 -25.09
CA ALA A 328 -5.63 -12.23 -24.12
C ALA A 328 -6.95 -12.90 -23.71
N VAL A 329 -8.00 -12.09 -23.56
CA VAL A 329 -9.37 -12.52 -23.22
C VAL A 329 -10.00 -13.31 -24.38
N ILE A 330 -9.92 -12.81 -25.62
CA ILE A 330 -10.46 -13.51 -26.81
C ILE A 330 -9.80 -14.87 -27.03
N LEU A 331 -8.50 -14.99 -26.73
CA LEU A 331 -7.76 -16.24 -26.92
C LEU A 331 -8.01 -17.25 -25.79
N LEU A 332 -8.49 -16.83 -24.62
CA LEU A 332 -8.66 -17.72 -23.47
C LEU A 332 -9.62 -18.90 -23.74
N PRO A 333 -10.85 -18.71 -24.28
CA PRO A 333 -11.72 -19.84 -24.63
C PRO A 333 -11.09 -20.78 -25.65
N LEU A 334 -10.24 -20.26 -26.54
CA LEU A 334 -9.61 -21.03 -27.59
C LEU A 334 -8.56 -22.02 -27.07
N LEU A 335 -7.98 -21.78 -25.89
CA LEU A 335 -7.13 -22.76 -25.18
C LEU A 335 -7.85 -24.11 -25.04
N PHE A 336 -9.13 -24.06 -24.65
CA PHE A 336 -9.94 -25.25 -24.43
C PHE A 336 -10.33 -25.94 -25.74
N LEU A 337 -10.23 -25.24 -26.89
CA LEU A 337 -10.53 -25.75 -28.22
C LEU A 337 -9.30 -26.24 -29.01
N LEU A 338 -8.08 -26.03 -28.49
CA LEU A 338 -6.85 -26.49 -29.14
C LEU A 338 -6.85 -28.02 -29.30
N PRO A 339 -6.48 -28.56 -30.48
CA PRO A 339 -6.43 -29.99 -30.68
C PRO A 339 -5.25 -30.62 -29.91
N LYS A 340 -5.34 -31.90 -29.55
CA LYS A 340 -4.28 -32.61 -28.81
C LYS A 340 -2.90 -32.54 -29.51
N LYS A 341 -2.89 -32.52 -30.84
CA LYS A 341 -1.67 -32.38 -31.67
C LYS A 341 -0.93 -31.05 -31.48
N SER A 342 -1.53 -30.07 -30.79
CA SER A 342 -0.87 -28.81 -30.46
C SER A 342 0.11 -28.89 -29.28
N GLY A 343 0.22 -30.05 -28.64
CA GLY A 343 0.91 -30.20 -27.35
C GLY A 343 0.02 -29.84 -26.15
N ILE A 344 -1.04 -29.03 -26.35
CA ILE A 344 -2.02 -28.70 -25.32
C ILE A 344 -3.05 -29.82 -25.17
N THR A 345 -2.74 -30.75 -24.29
CA THR A 345 -3.63 -31.87 -23.92
C THR A 345 -4.69 -31.50 -22.88
N LEU A 346 -5.66 -32.40 -22.63
CA LEU A 346 -6.76 -32.20 -21.68
C LEU A 346 -6.29 -31.79 -20.26
N ARG A 347 -5.16 -32.33 -19.81
CA ARG A 347 -4.59 -31.99 -18.50
C ARG A 347 -4.26 -30.50 -18.36
N HIS A 348 -3.77 -29.86 -19.43
CA HIS A 348 -3.41 -28.45 -19.41
C HIS A 348 -4.69 -27.62 -19.31
N LYS A 349 -5.70 -27.99 -20.11
CA LYS A 349 -7.02 -27.36 -20.09
C LYS A 349 -7.67 -27.46 -18.72
N ILE A 350 -7.69 -28.65 -18.11
CA ILE A 350 -8.20 -28.85 -16.75
C ILE A 350 -7.40 -28.03 -15.75
N SER A 351 -6.07 -28.03 -15.84
CA SER A 351 -5.21 -27.29 -14.91
C SER A 351 -5.45 -25.78 -14.98
N PHE A 352 -5.49 -25.19 -16.18
CA PHE A 352 -5.86 -23.78 -16.37
C PHE A 352 -7.29 -23.50 -15.91
N GLY A 353 -8.25 -24.37 -16.23
CA GLY A 353 -9.64 -24.25 -15.81
C GLY A 353 -9.81 -24.25 -14.30
N ILE A 354 -9.12 -25.15 -13.57
CA ILE A 354 -9.14 -25.19 -12.10
C ILE A 354 -8.54 -23.91 -11.52
N ILE A 355 -7.39 -23.45 -12.01
CA ILE A 355 -6.77 -22.21 -11.51
C ILE A 355 -7.73 -21.04 -11.68
N LEU A 356 -8.28 -20.86 -12.89
CA LEU A 356 -9.19 -19.74 -13.19
C LEU A 356 -10.49 -19.83 -12.37
N LEU A 357 -11.04 -21.04 -12.19
CA LEU A 357 -12.22 -21.25 -11.35
C LEU A 357 -11.95 -20.87 -9.89
N VAL A 358 -10.83 -21.32 -9.32
CA VAL A 358 -10.46 -20.97 -7.94
C VAL A 358 -10.26 -19.47 -7.79
N MET A 359 -9.61 -18.80 -8.76
CA MET A 359 -9.46 -17.34 -8.73
C MET A 359 -10.81 -16.63 -8.79
N TYR A 360 -11.70 -17.02 -9.71
CA TYR A 360 -13.04 -16.44 -9.80
C TYR A 360 -13.84 -16.63 -8.50
N LEU A 361 -13.88 -17.85 -7.97
CA LEU A 361 -14.56 -18.13 -6.70
C LEU A 361 -13.97 -17.29 -5.55
N SER A 362 -12.65 -17.06 -5.57
CA SER A 362 -11.98 -16.22 -4.58
C SER A 362 -12.37 -14.74 -4.64
N PHE A 363 -12.75 -14.25 -5.82
CA PHE A 363 -13.24 -12.88 -6.02
C PHE A 363 -14.74 -12.73 -5.84
N SER A 364 -15.45 -13.85 -5.70
CA SER A 364 -16.90 -13.85 -5.59
C SER A 364 -17.37 -14.46 -4.28
N ASN A 365 -16.50 -15.00 -3.42
CA ASN A 365 -16.89 -15.57 -2.15
C ASN A 365 -16.19 -14.89 -0.98
N ARG A 366 -16.99 -14.41 -0.01
CA ARG A 366 -16.51 -13.68 1.18
C ARG A 366 -15.52 -14.49 2.02
N MET A 367 -15.77 -15.78 2.24
CA MET A 367 -14.89 -16.65 3.03
C MET A 367 -13.54 -16.87 2.34
N LEU A 368 -13.54 -17.14 1.02
CA LEU A 368 -12.28 -17.24 0.28
C LEU A 368 -11.53 -15.92 0.30
N ASN A 369 -12.22 -14.79 0.14
CA ASN A 369 -11.60 -13.47 0.21
C ASN A 369 -10.93 -13.22 1.57
N PHE A 370 -11.57 -13.61 2.67
CA PHE A 370 -11.00 -13.56 4.03
C PHE A 370 -9.69 -14.35 4.16
N ILE A 371 -9.65 -15.57 3.61
CA ILE A 371 -8.43 -16.41 3.60
C ILE A 371 -7.31 -15.71 2.81
N TRP A 372 -7.63 -15.13 1.66
CA TRP A 372 -6.66 -14.39 0.85
C TRP A 372 -6.09 -13.17 1.58
N HIS A 373 -6.85 -12.56 2.48
CA HIS A 373 -6.45 -11.35 3.22
C HIS A 373 -5.84 -11.66 4.60
N GLY A 374 -5.35 -12.89 4.80
CA GLY A 374 -4.63 -13.26 6.02
C GLY A 374 -5.55 -13.52 7.21
N MET A 375 -6.80 -13.95 6.95
CA MET A 375 -7.84 -14.14 7.96
C MET A 375 -8.31 -12.84 8.61
N HIS A 376 -8.45 -11.80 7.79
CA HIS A 376 -9.06 -10.53 8.16
C HIS A 376 -9.89 -10.01 6.99
N PHE A 377 -11.00 -9.32 7.26
CA PHE A 377 -11.77 -8.67 6.21
C PHE A 377 -11.04 -7.41 5.73
N PRO A 378 -10.82 -7.26 4.43
CA PRO A 378 -10.20 -6.05 3.92
C PRO A 378 -11.07 -4.82 4.20
N ASN A 379 -10.48 -3.81 4.83
CA ASN A 379 -11.02 -2.46 4.78
C ASN A 379 -10.68 -1.84 3.42
N GLN A 380 -11.70 -1.65 2.59
CA GLN A 380 -11.59 -1.18 1.20
C GLN A 380 -10.65 -2.04 0.33
N ILE A 381 -10.69 -1.77 -0.98
CA ILE A 381 -9.86 -2.38 -2.01
C ILE A 381 -9.86 -3.92 -1.91
N PRO A 382 -11.04 -4.57 -2.00
CA PRO A 382 -11.09 -6.03 -1.96
C PRO A 382 -10.35 -6.62 -3.17
N TYR A 383 -9.93 -7.89 -3.06
CA TYR A 383 -9.34 -8.64 -4.17
C TYR A 383 -7.96 -8.14 -4.67
N ARG A 384 -7.13 -7.63 -3.75
CA ARG A 384 -5.75 -7.15 -4.02
C ARG A 384 -4.84 -8.16 -4.74
N GLN A 385 -5.23 -9.43 -4.78
CA GLN A 385 -4.56 -10.53 -5.46
C GLN A 385 -4.97 -10.73 -6.94
N SER A 386 -5.76 -9.81 -7.53
CA SER A 386 -6.33 -9.98 -8.88
C SER A 386 -5.31 -10.16 -10.00
N PHE A 387 -4.11 -9.57 -9.86
CA PHE A 387 -2.99 -9.71 -10.81
C PHE A 387 -2.58 -11.18 -11.06
N LEU A 388 -2.84 -12.08 -10.10
CA LEU A 388 -2.58 -13.51 -10.24
C LEU A 388 -3.44 -14.13 -11.36
N MET A 389 -4.70 -13.71 -11.48
CA MET A 389 -5.57 -14.18 -12.56
C MET A 389 -5.11 -13.63 -13.92
N SER A 390 -4.76 -12.34 -13.98
CA SER A 390 -4.20 -11.71 -15.18
C SER A 390 -2.92 -12.42 -15.65
N PHE A 391 -2.02 -12.82 -14.75
CA PHE A 391 -0.85 -13.63 -15.08
C PHE A 391 -1.24 -14.96 -15.77
N VAL A 392 -2.21 -15.68 -15.20
CA VAL A 392 -2.66 -16.99 -15.72
C VAL A 392 -3.30 -16.84 -17.10
N ILE A 393 -4.11 -15.79 -17.31
CA ILE A 393 -4.78 -15.52 -18.59
C ILE A 393 -3.75 -15.15 -19.66
N VAL A 394 -2.82 -14.23 -19.36
CA VAL A 394 -1.75 -13.86 -20.30
C VAL A 394 -0.88 -15.06 -20.64
N PHE A 395 -0.55 -15.90 -19.65
CA PHE A 395 0.19 -17.13 -19.87
C PHE A 395 -0.56 -18.09 -20.82
N ALA A 396 -1.85 -18.37 -20.54
CA ALA A 396 -2.69 -19.21 -21.38
C ALA A 396 -2.81 -18.66 -22.81
N ALA A 397 -3.08 -17.36 -22.95
CA ALA A 397 -3.27 -16.71 -24.23
C ALA A 397 -1.98 -16.70 -25.08
N HIS A 398 -0.82 -16.51 -24.46
CA HIS A 398 0.47 -16.64 -25.16
C HIS A 398 0.67 -18.06 -25.71
N LEU A 399 0.23 -19.11 -25.01
CA LEU A 399 0.28 -20.48 -25.54
C LEU A 399 -0.63 -20.66 -26.76
N VAL A 400 -1.80 -20.02 -26.75
CA VAL A 400 -2.78 -20.09 -27.83
C VAL A 400 -2.29 -19.36 -29.07
N ILE A 401 -1.76 -18.14 -28.94
CA ILE A 401 -1.31 -17.37 -30.12
C ILE A 401 -0.20 -18.10 -30.89
N ARG A 402 0.71 -18.80 -30.18
CA ARG A 402 1.76 -19.64 -30.79
C ARG A 402 1.20 -20.83 -31.58
N ARG A 403 -0.02 -21.26 -31.26
CA ARG A 403 -0.70 -22.41 -31.85
C ARG A 403 -1.92 -22.01 -32.67
N ILE A 404 -2.09 -20.72 -32.96
CA ILE A 404 -3.34 -20.19 -33.50
C ILE A 404 -3.70 -20.78 -34.87
N ARG A 405 -2.69 -21.14 -35.67
CA ARG A 405 -2.86 -21.79 -36.98
C ARG A 405 -3.43 -23.21 -36.90
N MET A 406 -3.45 -23.84 -35.72
CA MET A 406 -4.06 -25.15 -35.51
C MET A 406 -5.58 -25.06 -35.27
N LEU A 407 -6.12 -23.85 -35.16
CA LEU A 407 -7.55 -23.58 -35.05
C LEU A 407 -8.11 -23.13 -36.39
N SER A 408 -9.37 -23.47 -36.66
CA SER A 408 -10.06 -22.94 -37.84
C SER A 408 -10.42 -21.47 -37.60
N VAL A 409 -10.40 -20.68 -38.68
CA VAL A 409 -10.82 -19.27 -38.65
C VAL A 409 -12.21 -19.11 -38.02
N GLY A 410 -13.12 -20.05 -38.28
CA GLY A 410 -14.46 -20.05 -37.69
C GLY A 410 -14.48 -20.15 -36.17
N ARG A 411 -13.57 -20.90 -35.53
CA ARG A 411 -13.47 -20.96 -34.06
C ARG A 411 -13.00 -19.63 -33.47
N ILE A 412 -12.05 -19.00 -34.14
CA ILE A 412 -11.44 -17.73 -33.70
C ILE A 412 -12.45 -16.60 -33.83
N MET A 413 -13.08 -16.48 -35.00
CA MET A 413 -14.17 -15.53 -35.22
C MET A 413 -15.40 -15.84 -34.37
N GLY A 414 -15.63 -17.12 -34.02
CA GLY A 414 -16.65 -17.51 -33.04
C GLY A 414 -16.37 -16.96 -31.64
N SER A 415 -15.10 -16.93 -31.21
CA SER A 415 -14.71 -16.29 -29.93
C SER A 415 -14.94 -14.78 -29.97
N VAL A 416 -14.55 -14.12 -31.07
CA VAL A 416 -14.79 -12.68 -31.29
C VAL A 416 -16.29 -12.36 -31.31
N ALA A 417 -17.09 -13.13 -32.05
CA ALA A 417 -18.53 -12.97 -32.10
C ALA A 417 -19.19 -13.24 -30.75
N GLY A 418 -18.71 -14.24 -30.01
CA GLY A 418 -19.16 -14.53 -28.65
C GLY A 418 -18.92 -13.36 -27.70
N ALA A 419 -17.74 -12.73 -27.76
CA ALA A 419 -17.44 -11.52 -27.00
C ALA A 419 -18.34 -10.34 -27.42
N ALA A 420 -18.61 -10.16 -28.72
CA ALA A 420 -19.51 -9.11 -29.20
C ALA A 420 -20.95 -9.33 -28.73
N ILE A 421 -21.44 -10.57 -28.77
CA ILE A 421 -22.76 -10.95 -28.23
C ILE A 421 -22.79 -10.71 -26.73
N PHE A 422 -21.74 -11.09 -26.00
CA PHE A 422 -21.63 -10.80 -24.58
C PHE A 422 -21.77 -9.31 -24.29
N LEU A 423 -21.06 -8.44 -25.03
CA LEU A 423 -21.14 -6.97 -24.82
C LEU A 423 -22.56 -6.42 -25.04
N VAL A 424 -23.26 -6.91 -26.06
CA VAL A 424 -24.66 -6.52 -26.32
C VAL A 424 -25.60 -7.03 -25.22
N LEU A 425 -25.36 -8.25 -24.71
CA LEU A 425 -26.14 -8.79 -23.60
C LEU A 425 -25.82 -8.09 -22.28
N PHE A 426 -24.55 -7.73 -22.05
CA PHE A 426 -24.09 -7.07 -20.85
C PHE A 426 -24.70 -5.67 -20.73
N GLU A 427 -24.81 -4.93 -21.83
CA GLU A 427 -25.53 -3.65 -21.85
C GLU A 427 -26.97 -3.77 -21.36
N LYS A 428 -27.62 -4.90 -21.64
CA LYS A 428 -29.04 -5.13 -21.30
C LYS A 428 -29.28 -5.79 -19.95
N PHE A 429 -28.34 -6.63 -19.50
CA PHE A 429 -28.54 -7.55 -18.38
C PHE A 429 -27.43 -7.51 -17.32
N GLY A 430 -26.35 -6.76 -17.54
CA GLY A 430 -25.25 -6.66 -16.60
C GLY A 430 -25.58 -5.68 -15.48
N ASP A 431 -25.22 -6.05 -14.26
CA ASP A 431 -25.39 -5.21 -13.06
C ASP A 431 -24.14 -4.33 -12.80
N GLY A 432 -23.26 -4.19 -13.79
CA GLY A 432 -22.00 -3.45 -13.67
C GLY A 432 -22.12 -1.96 -14.02
N ASN A 433 -21.20 -1.15 -13.48
CA ASN A 433 -21.16 0.30 -13.71
C ASN A 433 -20.59 0.70 -15.09
N GLU A 434 -20.52 -0.20 -16.06
CA GLU A 434 -19.88 0.10 -17.35
C GLU A 434 -20.82 0.89 -18.27
N GLY A 435 -20.37 2.07 -18.72
CA GLY A 435 -21.16 2.93 -19.59
C GLY A 435 -21.03 2.60 -21.08
N TYR A 436 -21.82 3.29 -21.90
CA TYR A 436 -21.79 3.17 -23.36
C TYR A 436 -20.42 3.44 -23.98
N ILE A 437 -19.60 4.27 -23.35
CA ILE A 437 -18.24 4.60 -23.84
C ILE A 437 -17.33 3.37 -23.70
N GLN A 438 -17.31 2.70 -22.54
CA GLN A 438 -16.49 1.52 -22.28
C GLN A 438 -16.90 0.36 -23.19
N ILE A 439 -18.21 0.14 -23.35
CA ILE A 439 -18.76 -0.87 -24.26
C ILE A 439 -18.38 -0.54 -25.72
N GLY A 440 -18.57 0.72 -26.15
CA GLY A 440 -18.25 1.18 -27.50
C GLY A 440 -16.75 1.08 -27.83
N LEU A 441 -15.87 1.47 -26.90
CA LEU A 441 -14.42 1.32 -27.04
C LEU A 441 -14.02 -0.16 -27.12
N THR A 442 -14.61 -1.00 -26.26
CA THR A 442 -14.36 -2.45 -26.30
C THR A 442 -14.81 -3.05 -27.64
N LEU A 443 -15.98 -2.67 -28.18
CA LEU A 443 -16.46 -3.11 -29.49
C LEU A 443 -15.55 -2.65 -30.64
N LEU A 444 -15.05 -1.41 -30.59
CA LEU A 444 -14.10 -0.87 -31.56
C LEU A 444 -12.82 -1.71 -31.59
N PHE A 445 -12.19 -1.93 -30.44
CA PHE A 445 -10.98 -2.75 -30.35
C PHE A 445 -11.26 -4.21 -30.68
N LEU A 446 -12.42 -4.75 -30.32
CA LEU A 446 -12.84 -6.10 -30.69
C LEU A 446 -12.92 -6.27 -32.20
N PHE A 447 -13.48 -5.29 -32.91
CA PHE A 447 -13.53 -5.29 -34.37
C PHE A 447 -12.14 -5.22 -35.00
N VAL A 448 -11.31 -4.26 -34.56
CA VAL A 448 -9.94 -4.06 -35.08
C VAL A 448 -9.05 -5.28 -34.82
N GLN A 449 -9.03 -5.79 -33.59
CA GLN A 449 -8.22 -6.94 -33.21
C GLN A 449 -8.80 -8.25 -33.76
N GLY A 450 -10.12 -8.38 -33.88
CA GLY A 450 -10.78 -9.50 -34.57
C GLY A 450 -10.38 -9.57 -36.05
N ALA A 451 -10.35 -8.42 -36.74
CA ALA A 451 -9.85 -8.34 -38.11
C ALA A 451 -8.36 -8.69 -38.20
N ALA A 452 -7.54 -8.23 -37.26
CA ALA A 452 -6.13 -8.62 -37.19
C ALA A 452 -5.96 -10.15 -37.02
N LEU A 453 -6.70 -10.76 -36.09
CA LEU A 453 -6.70 -12.21 -35.87
C LEU A 453 -7.17 -12.98 -37.13
N TYR A 454 -8.19 -12.49 -37.84
CA TYR A 454 -8.62 -13.08 -39.12
C TYR A 454 -7.49 -13.09 -40.15
N VAL A 455 -6.76 -11.97 -40.30
CA VAL A 455 -5.64 -11.86 -41.24
C VAL A 455 -4.50 -12.79 -40.86
N VAL A 456 -4.19 -12.90 -39.56
CA VAL A 456 -3.09 -13.75 -39.08
C VAL A 456 -3.37 -15.23 -39.30
N THR A 457 -4.63 -15.63 -39.17
CA THR A 457 -5.07 -17.03 -39.18
C THR A 457 -5.35 -17.56 -40.59
N LYS A 458 -5.70 -16.69 -41.54
CA LYS A 458 -5.89 -17.07 -42.94
C LYS A 458 -4.56 -17.45 -43.61
N LYS A 459 -4.52 -18.56 -44.35
CA LYS A 459 -3.45 -18.82 -45.32
C LYS A 459 -3.50 -17.71 -46.37
N SER A 460 -2.48 -16.87 -46.40
CA SER A 460 -2.43 -15.63 -47.18
C SER A 460 -1.01 -15.44 -47.71
N SER A 461 -0.87 -14.73 -48.83
CA SER A 461 0.43 -14.38 -49.43
C SER A 461 1.20 -13.31 -48.66
N LYS A 462 0.57 -12.67 -47.66
CA LYS A 462 1.22 -11.66 -46.80
C LYS A 462 2.30 -12.30 -45.93
N SER A 463 3.44 -11.60 -45.81
CA SER A 463 4.60 -12.05 -45.04
C SER A 463 4.28 -12.27 -43.55
N THR A 464 5.00 -13.18 -42.91
CA THR A 464 4.88 -13.45 -41.47
C THR A 464 5.13 -12.20 -40.64
N LEU A 465 6.14 -11.40 -41.03
CA LEU A 465 6.47 -10.13 -40.37
C LEU A 465 5.28 -9.15 -40.34
N PHE A 466 4.55 -8.99 -41.45
CA PHE A 466 3.38 -8.11 -41.49
C PHE A 466 2.30 -8.52 -40.47
N ARG A 467 2.06 -9.82 -40.32
CA ARG A 467 1.04 -10.37 -39.41
C ARG A 467 1.43 -10.19 -37.94
N GLU A 468 2.69 -10.47 -37.62
CA GLU A 468 3.22 -10.29 -36.27
C GLU A 468 3.19 -8.81 -35.87
N THR A 469 3.60 -7.91 -36.77
CA THR A 469 3.50 -6.47 -36.56
C THR A 469 2.06 -6.02 -36.39
N LEU A 470 1.12 -6.50 -37.22
CA LEU A 470 -0.29 -6.11 -37.14
C LEU A 470 -0.89 -6.44 -35.76
N ILE A 471 -0.72 -7.68 -35.27
CA ILE A 471 -1.22 -8.07 -33.94
C ILE A 471 -0.52 -7.28 -32.84
N THR A 472 0.80 -7.13 -32.92
CA THR A 472 1.56 -6.41 -31.90
C THR A 472 1.06 -4.97 -31.79
N VAL A 473 0.98 -4.26 -32.91
CA VAL A 473 0.58 -2.84 -32.93
C VAL A 473 -0.83 -2.66 -32.41
N THR A 474 -1.79 -3.51 -32.82
CA THR A 474 -3.18 -3.39 -32.34
C THR A 474 -3.34 -3.71 -30.86
N MET A 475 -2.54 -4.63 -30.31
CA MET A 475 -2.47 -4.86 -28.86
C MET A 475 -1.85 -3.68 -28.12
N LEU A 476 -0.69 -3.20 -28.57
CA LEU A 476 0.00 -2.11 -27.88
C LEU A 476 -0.80 -0.80 -27.90
N ILE A 477 -1.51 -0.49 -28.99
CA ILE A 477 -2.40 0.67 -29.05
C ILE A 477 -3.56 0.54 -28.06
N GLU A 478 -4.19 -0.64 -27.99
CA GLU A 478 -5.29 -0.90 -27.04
C GLU A 478 -4.81 -0.79 -25.59
N ILE A 479 -3.71 -1.47 -25.24
CA ILE A 479 -3.15 -1.45 -23.89
C ILE A 479 -2.75 -0.03 -23.50
N PHE A 480 -2.13 0.73 -24.42
CA PHE A 480 -1.78 2.13 -24.19
C PHE A 480 -3.03 2.96 -23.90
N ALA A 481 -4.02 2.94 -24.81
CA ALA A 481 -5.25 3.70 -24.66
C ALA A 481 -6.00 3.33 -23.37
N ALA A 482 -6.12 2.04 -23.07
CA ALA A 482 -6.77 1.55 -21.86
C ALA A 482 -6.07 2.06 -20.60
N SER A 483 -4.73 1.99 -20.57
CA SER A 483 -3.95 2.44 -19.42
C SER A 483 -4.09 3.95 -19.18
N ILE A 484 -4.05 4.77 -20.25
CA ILE A 484 -4.25 6.22 -20.14
C ILE A 484 -5.62 6.51 -19.54
N VAL A 485 -6.68 5.92 -20.12
CA VAL A 485 -8.06 6.17 -19.68
C VAL A 485 -8.26 5.71 -18.23
N THR A 486 -7.82 4.51 -17.86
CA THR A 486 -8.02 4.00 -16.50
C THR A 486 -7.26 4.81 -15.46
N ILE A 487 -6.01 5.19 -15.71
CA ILE A 487 -5.24 6.03 -14.77
C ILE A 487 -5.88 7.42 -14.63
N SER A 488 -6.37 8.01 -15.73
CA SER A 488 -7.13 9.27 -15.66
C SER A 488 -8.43 9.14 -14.88
N LEU A 489 -9.17 8.04 -15.05
CA LEU A 489 -10.36 7.79 -14.23
C LEU A 489 -10.01 7.68 -12.74
N VAL A 490 -8.89 7.04 -12.38
CA VAL A 490 -8.40 7.02 -10.99
C VAL A 490 -8.07 8.44 -10.51
N ALA A 491 -7.37 9.23 -11.33
CA ALA A 491 -7.02 10.61 -11.00
C ALA A 491 -8.25 11.50 -10.76
N ASP A 492 -9.30 11.33 -11.56
CA ASP A 492 -10.56 12.07 -11.46
C ASP A 492 -11.38 11.64 -10.24
N ASN A 493 -11.39 10.34 -9.89
CA ASN A 493 -12.19 9.82 -8.77
C ASN A 493 -11.53 10.02 -7.40
N GLU A 494 -10.22 9.84 -7.30
CA GLU A 494 -9.50 9.94 -6.01
C GLU A 494 -8.85 11.31 -5.79
N GLY A 495 -8.77 12.15 -6.83
CA GLY A 495 -8.22 13.50 -6.76
C GLY A 495 -6.70 13.52 -6.65
N PHE A 496 -6.04 13.95 -7.72
CA PHE A 496 -4.62 14.28 -7.70
C PHE A 496 -4.39 15.68 -7.12
N VAL A 497 -3.74 15.73 -5.96
CA VAL A 497 -3.53 16.97 -5.19
C VAL A 497 -2.41 17.83 -5.76
N SER A 498 -2.28 19.07 -5.27
CA SER A 498 -1.21 19.98 -5.67
C SER A 498 0.16 19.50 -5.18
N TYR A 499 1.17 19.59 -6.06
CA TYR A 499 2.57 19.31 -5.72
C TYR A 499 3.18 20.37 -4.79
N ASP A 500 2.74 21.63 -4.87
CA ASP A 500 3.41 22.78 -4.25
C ASP A 500 3.44 22.72 -2.71
N PHE A 501 2.46 22.07 -2.09
CA PHE A 501 2.39 21.91 -0.64
C PHE A 501 3.37 20.85 -0.11
N PHE A 502 3.71 19.84 -0.91
CA PHE A 502 4.48 18.69 -0.44
C PHE A 502 5.94 19.06 -0.16
N GLY A 503 6.34 18.96 1.11
CA GLY A 503 7.69 19.35 1.56
C GLY A 503 8.00 20.84 1.41
N LYS A 504 6.98 21.71 1.39
CA LYS A 504 7.14 23.17 1.34
C LYS A 504 7.85 23.67 2.59
N ASN A 505 8.85 24.55 2.45
CA ASN A 505 9.61 25.12 3.58
C ASN A 505 10.26 24.08 4.52
N LYS A 506 10.44 22.83 4.05
CA LYS A 506 10.90 21.72 4.89
C LYS A 506 12.25 21.99 5.55
N ASP A 507 13.25 22.40 4.77
CA ASP A 507 14.61 22.57 5.28
C ASP A 507 14.69 23.72 6.29
N GLN A 508 13.88 24.77 6.11
CA GLN A 508 13.76 25.87 7.05
C GLN A 508 13.16 25.40 8.39
N ILE A 509 12.08 24.63 8.36
CA ILE A 509 11.43 24.11 9.56
C ILE A 509 12.33 23.13 10.31
N GLU A 510 12.97 22.20 9.59
CA GLU A 510 13.92 21.26 10.21
C GLU A 510 15.09 22.00 10.85
N THR A 511 15.61 23.05 10.20
CA THR A 511 16.68 23.89 10.78
C THR A 511 16.21 24.61 12.04
N TYR A 512 15.05 25.27 12.00
CA TYR A 512 14.47 25.95 13.16
C TYR A 512 14.32 25.00 14.36
N VAL A 513 13.71 23.83 14.16
CA VAL A 513 13.49 22.86 15.27
C VAL A 513 14.80 22.35 15.84
N ASN A 514 15.80 22.07 14.99
CA ASN A 514 17.11 21.61 15.45
C ASN A 514 17.91 22.71 16.18
N ASP A 515 17.72 23.98 15.81
CA ASP A 515 18.43 25.10 16.42
C ASP A 515 17.84 25.48 17.79
N VAL A 516 16.51 25.37 17.95
CA VAL A 516 15.85 25.72 19.23
C VAL A 516 15.93 24.60 20.26
N GLU A 517 15.92 23.33 19.85
CA GLU A 517 15.96 22.22 20.81
C GLU A 517 17.23 22.23 21.67
N GLY A 518 17.06 22.19 22.99
CA GLY A 518 18.16 22.28 23.97
C GLY A 518 18.77 23.68 24.13
N SER A 519 18.24 24.70 23.46
CA SER A 519 18.64 26.10 23.64
C SER A 519 18.01 26.71 24.92
N GLU A 520 18.34 27.97 25.22
CA GLU A 520 17.78 28.67 26.39
C GLU A 520 16.25 28.78 26.29
N GLY A 521 15.52 28.27 27.29
CA GLY A 521 14.05 28.21 27.29
C GLY A 521 13.44 27.01 26.56
N HIS A 522 14.29 26.10 26.05
CA HIS A 522 13.90 24.87 25.36
C HIS A 522 14.50 23.64 26.04
N ARG A 523 13.89 22.47 25.84
CA ARG A 523 14.35 21.22 26.46
C ARG A 523 15.22 20.42 25.49
N THR A 524 16.04 19.52 26.02
CA THR A 524 16.82 18.57 25.19
C THR A 524 15.93 17.65 24.37
N PHE A 525 14.68 17.43 24.80
CA PHE A 525 13.68 16.72 24.02
C PHE A 525 12.36 17.47 24.13
N GLU A 526 11.82 17.90 22.98
CA GLU A 526 10.50 18.54 22.89
C GLU A 526 9.79 18.19 21.59
N ARG A 527 8.47 18.37 21.54
CA ARG A 527 7.66 18.09 20.35
C ARG A 527 7.23 19.36 19.64
N SER A 528 7.00 19.23 18.34
CA SER A 528 6.59 20.28 17.42
C SER A 528 5.45 19.80 16.53
N GLU A 529 4.35 20.55 16.51
CA GLU A 529 3.18 20.26 15.68
C GLU A 529 3.10 21.13 14.44
N LEU A 530 2.68 20.56 13.31
CA LEU A 530 2.68 21.23 12.02
C LEU A 530 1.27 21.57 11.53
N TYR A 531 1.14 22.76 10.93
CA TYR A 531 -0.11 23.31 10.42
C TYR A 531 0.04 23.83 8.97
N PRO A 532 -0.97 23.63 8.09
CA PRO A 532 -2.19 22.87 8.34
C PRO A 532 -1.92 21.36 8.33
N ASN A 533 -2.67 20.61 9.14
CA ASN A 533 -2.52 19.16 9.35
C ASN A 533 -3.15 18.29 8.24
N ASN A 534 -3.01 18.72 6.98
CA ASN A 534 -3.67 18.09 5.83
C ASN A 534 -3.15 16.69 5.53
N ILE A 535 -1.86 16.43 5.80
CA ILE A 535 -1.22 15.12 5.69
C ILE A 535 -1.21 14.49 7.09
N CYS A 536 -1.62 13.22 7.23
CA CYS A 536 -1.63 12.55 8.53
C CYS A 536 -0.25 12.48 9.16
N ASP A 537 0.71 11.90 8.45
CA ASP A 537 2.09 11.70 8.90
C ASP A 537 2.99 12.85 8.42
N ILE A 538 2.52 14.09 8.53
CA ILE A 538 3.25 15.24 8.01
C ILE A 538 4.62 15.38 8.67
N GLN A 539 4.73 15.05 9.95
CA GLN A 539 5.94 15.09 10.74
C GLN A 539 7.08 14.25 10.13
N SER A 540 6.79 13.05 9.62
CA SER A 540 7.74 12.23 8.87
C SER A 540 8.36 12.94 7.64
N ILE A 541 7.59 13.82 6.98
CA ILE A 541 8.11 14.59 5.83
C ILE A 541 9.12 15.64 6.29
N TYR A 542 8.83 16.31 7.42
CA TYR A 542 9.61 17.43 7.94
C TYR A 542 10.69 17.04 8.93
N ASN A 543 10.74 15.77 9.34
CA ASN A 543 11.67 15.24 10.32
C ASN A 543 11.55 15.93 11.69
N VAL A 544 10.32 16.16 12.14
CA VAL A 544 10.02 16.80 13.43
C VAL A 544 9.27 15.84 14.34
N LYS A 545 9.49 15.94 15.66
CA LYS A 545 8.85 15.07 16.66
C LYS A 545 7.42 15.53 16.93
N GLY A 546 6.41 14.74 16.57
CA GLY A 546 5.02 15.09 16.85
C GLY A 546 4.12 13.91 17.18
N ILE A 547 2.83 14.20 17.28
CA ILE A 547 1.83 13.29 17.84
C ILE A 547 1.02 12.58 16.76
N SER A 548 0.79 13.20 15.61
CA SER A 548 -0.06 12.59 14.57
C SER A 548 0.51 11.25 14.06
N ILE A 549 -0.38 10.32 13.74
CA ILE A 549 -0.03 9.05 13.09
C ILE A 549 -1.20 8.57 12.24
N PHE A 550 -0.92 7.98 11.07
CA PHE A 550 -1.85 7.13 10.34
C PHE A 550 -1.07 5.96 9.74
N SER A 551 -1.15 4.79 10.35
CA SER A 551 -0.43 3.60 9.89
C SER A 551 -1.28 2.36 10.10
N SER A 552 -1.38 1.47 9.11
CA SER A 552 -1.99 0.15 9.31
C SER A 552 -1.25 -0.71 10.36
N THR A 553 -0.06 -0.28 10.79
CA THR A 553 0.71 -0.90 11.87
C THR A 553 0.66 -0.10 13.18
N ALA A 554 -0.17 0.94 13.28
CA ALA A 554 -0.34 1.71 14.52
C ALA A 554 -1.08 0.88 15.57
N ARG A 555 -0.65 0.99 16.83
CA ARG A 555 -1.30 0.33 17.96
C ARG A 555 -2.70 0.90 18.15
N GLU A 556 -3.72 0.06 18.07
CA GLU A 556 -5.12 0.49 18.08
C GLU A 556 -5.52 1.11 19.42
N SER A 557 -5.05 0.52 20.52
CA SER A 557 -5.30 0.99 21.89
C SER A 557 -4.84 2.43 22.10
N PHE A 558 -3.67 2.80 21.58
CA PHE A 558 -3.15 4.16 21.65
C PHE A 558 -4.02 5.15 20.87
N VAL A 559 -4.40 4.81 19.62
CA VAL A 559 -5.30 5.65 18.80
C VAL A 559 -6.64 5.87 19.49
N LYS A 560 -7.23 4.81 20.07
CA LYS A 560 -8.50 4.89 20.81
C LYS A 560 -8.35 5.69 22.11
N TYR A 561 -7.23 5.56 22.81
CA TYR A 561 -6.95 6.28 24.04
C TYR A 561 -6.95 7.79 23.81
N MET A 562 -6.26 8.26 22.75
CA MET A 562 -6.18 9.69 22.42
C MET A 562 -7.56 10.31 22.10
N ARG A 563 -8.54 9.52 21.63
CA ARG A 563 -9.92 9.99 21.41
C ARG A 563 -10.56 10.58 22.65
N ASN A 564 -10.25 10.03 23.82
CA ASN A 564 -10.87 10.43 25.08
C ASN A 564 -10.53 11.86 25.49
N TYR A 565 -9.48 12.43 24.90
CA TYR A 565 -8.98 13.77 25.19
C TYR A 565 -9.20 14.74 24.02
N GLY A 566 -10.16 14.43 23.14
CA GLY A 566 -10.67 15.36 22.14
C GLY A 566 -9.88 15.44 20.82
N PHE A 567 -8.94 14.51 20.60
CA PHE A 567 -8.20 14.41 19.34
C PHE A 567 -9.01 13.69 18.26
N HIS A 568 -9.03 14.26 17.06
CA HIS A 568 -9.57 13.61 15.89
C HIS A 568 -8.84 12.29 15.62
N ASN A 569 -9.62 11.21 15.48
CA ASN A 569 -9.13 9.91 15.06
C ASN A 569 -10.21 9.12 14.33
N ASN A 570 -9.78 8.11 13.58
CA ASN A 570 -10.67 7.19 12.88
C ASN A 570 -11.09 5.97 13.73
N GLY A 571 -10.63 5.88 14.99
CA GLY A 571 -10.91 4.77 15.91
C GLY A 571 -10.24 3.44 15.56
N ILE A 572 -9.36 3.44 14.55
CA ILE A 572 -8.79 2.22 13.95
C ILE A 572 -7.26 2.31 13.99
N ASN A 573 -6.67 3.24 13.25
CA ASN A 573 -5.25 3.23 12.95
C ASN A 573 -4.65 4.62 12.65
N GLY A 574 -5.39 5.68 12.94
CA GLY A 574 -4.84 7.02 12.85
C GLY A 574 -5.54 8.06 13.72
N PHE A 575 -4.73 8.99 14.23
CA PHE A 575 -5.17 10.21 14.90
C PHE A 575 -4.29 11.40 14.48
N ARG A 576 -4.83 12.60 14.61
CA ARG A 576 -4.14 13.85 14.26
C ARG A 576 -4.16 14.84 15.42
N ASN A 577 -3.30 15.85 15.33
CA ASN A 577 -3.26 17.01 16.24
C ASN A 577 -4.51 17.92 16.20
N ALA A 578 -5.51 17.62 15.36
CA ALA A 578 -6.78 18.33 15.40
C ALA A 578 -7.49 18.02 16.73
N GLY A 579 -7.78 19.04 17.55
CA GLY A 579 -8.28 18.86 18.91
C GLY A 579 -7.30 19.27 20.01
N LEU A 580 -6.08 19.70 19.63
CA LEU A 580 -5.07 20.14 20.58
C LEU A 580 -5.54 21.37 21.38
N THR A 581 -5.29 21.34 22.68
CA THR A 581 -5.61 22.40 23.67
C THR A 581 -4.36 22.81 24.43
N ARG A 582 -4.40 23.93 25.18
CA ARG A 582 -3.27 24.32 26.05
C ARG A 582 -2.88 23.20 27.02
N VAL A 583 -3.87 22.61 27.70
CA VAL A 583 -3.66 21.50 28.65
C VAL A 583 -2.98 20.30 28.00
N THR A 584 -3.53 19.81 26.89
CA THR A 584 -3.00 18.60 26.23
C THR A 584 -1.66 18.86 25.56
N ALA A 585 -1.43 20.06 25.03
CA ALA A 585 -0.13 20.48 24.51
C ALA A 585 0.95 20.49 25.60
N SER A 586 0.64 21.01 26.79
CA SER A 586 1.56 21.05 27.92
C SER A 586 1.89 19.65 28.43
N ILE A 587 0.88 18.79 28.62
CA ILE A 587 1.09 17.40 29.06
C ILE A 587 1.92 16.61 28.04
N LEU A 588 1.63 16.72 26.74
CA LEU A 588 2.32 15.98 25.68
C LEU A 588 3.67 16.59 25.29
N GLY A 589 4.15 17.63 25.99
CA GLY A 589 5.45 18.25 25.75
C GLY A 589 5.58 18.91 24.38
N ILE A 590 4.48 19.49 23.87
CA ILE A 590 4.47 20.22 22.60
C ILE A 590 4.89 21.66 22.88
N ARG A 591 6.11 22.01 22.49
CA ARG A 591 6.73 23.34 22.70
C ARG A 591 6.49 24.30 21.55
N ASN A 592 6.42 23.78 20.32
CA ASN A 592 6.32 24.57 19.09
C ASN A 592 5.09 24.18 18.29
N LEU A 593 4.29 25.16 17.87
CA LEU A 593 3.22 24.99 16.90
C LEU A 593 3.60 25.76 15.64
N ILE A 594 3.95 25.04 14.57
CA ILE A 594 4.63 25.60 13.41
C ILE A 594 3.68 25.62 12.20
N GLU A 595 3.48 26.80 11.64
CA GLU A 595 2.84 26.97 10.34
C GLU A 595 3.84 26.78 9.21
N ILE A 596 3.55 25.84 8.32
CA ILE A 596 4.31 25.62 7.08
C ILE A 596 4.07 26.77 6.09
N LYS A 597 2.87 27.33 6.13
CA LYS A 597 2.41 28.52 5.42
C LYS A 597 1.41 29.24 6.29
N GLU A 598 1.25 30.53 6.11
CA GLU A 598 0.21 31.31 6.78
C GLU A 598 -1.18 30.67 6.62
N THR A 599 -1.78 30.26 7.74
CA THR A 599 -3.15 29.77 7.84
C THR A 599 -3.85 30.35 9.06
N GLN A 600 -5.11 29.96 9.28
CA GLN A 600 -5.83 30.25 10.52
C GLN A 600 -6.07 28.96 11.33
N THR A 601 -5.30 27.90 11.07
CA THR A 601 -5.54 26.55 11.60
C THR A 601 -4.80 26.25 12.91
N VAL A 602 -3.80 27.06 13.27
CA VAL A 602 -3.12 26.96 14.58
C VAL A 602 -4.11 27.37 15.68
N PRO A 603 -4.16 26.64 16.81
CA PRO A 603 -4.89 27.08 18.00
C PRO A 603 -4.42 28.48 18.43
N ALA A 604 -5.32 29.47 18.37
CA ALA A 604 -5.04 30.85 18.72
C ALA A 604 -4.98 31.07 20.25
N LEU A 605 -4.07 30.35 20.89
CA LEU A 605 -3.84 30.31 22.34
C LEU A 605 -2.40 30.70 22.69
N PHE A 606 -1.48 30.53 21.74
CA PHE A 606 -0.05 30.66 21.96
C PHE A 606 0.48 31.92 21.30
N ASP A 607 1.49 32.51 21.91
CA ASP A 607 2.12 33.71 21.39
C ASP A 607 3.09 33.37 20.25
N LEU A 608 3.28 34.34 19.35
CA LEU A 608 4.17 34.19 18.20
C LEU A 608 5.63 34.36 18.65
N ASP A 609 6.40 33.28 18.62
CA ASP A 609 7.81 33.25 19.04
C ASP A 609 8.77 33.49 17.87
N TYR A 610 8.40 33.06 16.65
CA TYR A 610 9.29 33.10 15.48
C TYR A 610 8.53 33.37 14.18
N VAL A 611 9.15 34.17 13.30
CA VAL A 611 8.68 34.47 11.95
C VAL A 611 9.87 34.56 11.00
N GLU A 612 9.86 33.76 9.94
CA GLU A 612 10.77 33.94 8.81
C GLU A 612 10.06 33.52 7.51
N GLY A 613 9.87 34.48 6.60
CA GLY A 613 9.10 34.26 5.38
C GLY A 613 7.65 33.86 5.67
N GLU A 614 7.22 32.70 5.19
CA GLU A 614 5.88 32.15 5.43
C GLU A 614 5.82 31.22 6.66
N VAL A 615 6.96 30.88 7.25
CA VAL A 615 7.02 29.99 8.42
C VAL A 615 6.85 30.82 9.68
N ARG A 616 5.95 30.36 10.55
CA ARG A 616 5.66 30.96 11.86
C ARG A 616 5.64 29.88 12.92
N SER A 617 6.21 30.15 14.08
CA SER A 617 6.12 29.24 15.23
C SER A 617 5.49 29.96 16.40
N PHE A 618 4.51 29.31 17.02
CA PHE A 618 3.85 29.77 18.24
C PHE A 618 4.32 28.93 19.43
N GLY A 619 4.63 29.61 20.52
CA GLY A 619 5.32 29.02 21.67
C GLY A 619 4.41 28.56 22.80
N ASN A 620 4.63 27.34 23.28
CA ASN A 620 4.08 26.86 24.54
C ASN A 620 5.17 26.76 25.64
N PRO A 621 5.40 27.80 26.46
CA PRO A 621 6.41 27.76 27.52
C PRO A 621 6.08 26.73 28.63
N ASP A 622 4.83 26.30 28.72
CA ASP A 622 4.35 25.36 29.75
C ASP A 622 4.55 23.89 29.37
N ALA A 623 5.22 23.60 28.25
CA ALA A 623 5.49 22.25 27.79
C ALA A 623 6.29 21.44 28.85
N LEU A 624 5.64 20.41 29.40
CA LEU A 624 6.26 19.47 30.32
C LEU A 624 7.28 18.59 29.58
N SER A 625 8.22 18.03 30.34
CA SER A 625 9.12 17.01 29.83
C SER A 625 8.35 15.78 29.34
N VAL A 626 8.96 15.01 28.44
CA VAL A 626 8.46 13.71 27.97
C VAL A 626 8.13 12.73 29.10
N GLY A 627 8.73 12.93 30.28
CA GLY A 627 8.37 12.22 31.51
C GLY A 627 8.31 13.13 32.74
N PHE A 628 7.37 12.84 33.64
CA PHE A 628 7.19 13.56 34.91
C PHE A 628 6.53 12.65 35.96
N VAL A 629 6.81 12.90 37.24
CA VAL A 629 6.30 12.06 38.33
C VAL A 629 4.88 12.47 38.69
N THR A 630 4.01 11.46 38.83
CA THR A 630 2.59 11.59 39.14
C THR A 630 2.18 10.66 40.28
N SER A 631 0.94 10.83 40.75
CA SER A 631 0.26 9.82 41.56
C SER A 631 0.15 8.51 40.78
N ARG A 632 0.43 7.38 41.45
CA ARG A 632 0.28 6.04 40.87
C ARG A 632 -1.16 5.69 40.50
N ASN A 633 -2.16 6.44 40.99
CA ASN A 633 -3.57 6.25 40.63
C ASN A 633 -3.82 6.32 39.11
N ILE A 634 -2.95 6.98 38.35
CA ILE A 634 -3.01 7.03 36.89
C ILE A 634 -2.95 5.65 36.23
N VAL A 635 -2.30 4.66 36.86
CA VAL A 635 -2.18 3.29 36.34
C VAL A 635 -3.55 2.60 36.29
N ASP A 636 -4.39 2.87 37.28
CA ASP A 636 -5.73 2.28 37.41
C ASP A 636 -6.83 3.15 36.76
N TYR A 637 -6.47 4.32 36.22
CA TYR A 637 -7.41 5.22 35.58
C TYR A 637 -7.77 4.73 34.17
N TYR A 638 -9.07 4.56 33.94
CA TYR A 638 -9.65 4.32 32.62
C TYR A 638 -10.68 5.41 32.32
N PRO A 639 -10.60 6.08 31.15
CA PRO A 639 -11.61 7.04 30.75
C PRO A 639 -12.99 6.38 30.71
N ASP A 640 -13.98 7.02 31.34
CA ASP A 640 -15.36 6.52 31.36
C ASP A 640 -15.92 6.42 29.94
N SER A 641 -16.30 5.22 29.52
CA SER A 641 -16.86 4.97 28.20
C SER A 641 -18.27 5.51 28.03
N ASP A 642 -19.00 5.72 29.13
CA ASP A 642 -20.40 6.15 29.12
C ASP A 642 -20.56 7.68 28.98
N THR A 643 -19.50 8.43 29.26
CA THR A 643 -19.46 9.88 29.04
C THR A 643 -18.86 10.23 27.67
N SER A 644 -19.54 11.12 26.95
CA SER A 644 -19.03 11.72 25.71
C SER A 644 -18.29 13.04 25.93
N ASP A 645 -18.26 13.54 27.17
CA ASP A 645 -17.63 14.81 27.52
C ASP A 645 -16.11 14.62 27.70
N VAL A 646 -15.34 15.09 26.73
CA VAL A 646 -13.87 14.97 26.71
C VAL A 646 -13.18 15.89 27.73
N PHE A 647 -13.84 16.96 28.18
CA PHE A 647 -13.28 17.89 29.15
C PHE A 647 -13.34 17.28 30.56
N GLU A 648 -14.45 16.65 30.92
CA GLU A 648 -14.58 15.90 32.18
C GLU A 648 -13.63 14.70 32.24
N LYS A 649 -13.43 14.01 31.12
CA LYS A 649 -12.39 12.97 31.00
C LYS A 649 -11.00 13.55 31.25
N THR A 650 -10.69 14.70 30.67
CA THR A 650 -9.38 15.36 30.87
C THR A 650 -9.19 15.83 32.31
N ASN A 651 -10.22 16.41 32.95
CA ASN A 651 -10.20 16.77 34.37
C ASN A 651 -9.92 15.53 35.25
N SER A 652 -10.62 14.41 34.98
CA SER A 652 -10.44 13.16 35.72
C SER A 652 -9.06 12.54 35.50
N TRP A 653 -8.52 12.65 34.29
CA TRP A 653 -7.18 12.17 33.95
C TRP A 653 -6.09 12.90 34.74
N ILE A 654 -6.23 14.23 34.88
CA ILE A 654 -5.30 15.08 35.63
C ILE A 654 -5.46 14.87 37.15
N ALA A 655 -6.69 14.68 37.64
CA ALA A 655 -6.94 14.30 39.03
C ALA A 655 -6.28 12.95 39.36
N ALA A 656 -6.37 11.96 38.45
CA ALA A 656 -5.68 10.68 38.62
C ALA A 656 -4.14 10.80 38.66
N MET A 657 -3.58 11.84 38.03
CA MET A 657 -2.15 12.17 38.16
C MET A 657 -1.79 12.90 39.45
N GLY A 658 -2.78 13.32 40.26
CA GLY A 658 -2.59 13.95 41.57
C GLY A 658 -2.95 15.43 41.66
N SER A 659 -3.51 16.03 40.60
CA SER A 659 -3.98 17.43 40.61
C SER A 659 -5.50 17.48 40.61
N ASP A 660 -6.10 17.60 41.80
CA ASP A 660 -7.55 17.48 42.00
C ASP A 660 -8.36 18.70 41.52
N GLN A 661 -7.71 19.84 41.25
CA GLN A 661 -8.40 21.03 40.75
C GLN A 661 -8.73 20.88 39.26
N PRO A 662 -9.99 21.10 38.84
CA PRO A 662 -10.39 20.93 37.44
C PRO A 662 -9.73 22.00 36.57
N VAL A 663 -9.09 21.58 35.49
CA VAL A 663 -8.44 22.47 34.50
C VAL A 663 -9.44 23.08 33.51
N TYR A 664 -10.61 22.45 33.36
CA TYR A 664 -11.70 22.94 32.54
C TYR A 664 -12.94 23.17 33.38
N THR A 665 -13.61 24.30 33.12
CA THR A 665 -14.90 24.65 33.73
C THR A 665 -15.96 24.86 32.64
N PRO A 666 -17.17 24.29 32.81
CA PRO A 666 -18.22 24.42 31.81
C PRO A 666 -18.66 25.87 31.68
N ILE A 667 -18.96 26.30 30.45
CA ILE A 667 -19.55 27.60 30.13
C ILE A 667 -20.82 27.41 29.31
N ASN A 668 -21.76 28.34 29.38
CA ASN A 668 -23.01 28.22 28.65
C ASN A 668 -22.85 28.61 27.17
N MET A 669 -23.51 27.86 26.30
CA MET A 669 -23.77 28.23 24.91
C MET A 669 -25.21 28.71 24.78
N THR A 670 -25.40 29.75 23.96
CA THR A 670 -26.71 30.21 23.51
C THR A 670 -26.80 30.04 21.99
N PRO A 671 -27.65 29.15 21.46
CA PRO A 671 -27.82 29.02 20.03
C PRO A 671 -28.48 30.26 19.43
N VAL A 672 -28.00 30.63 18.25
CA VAL A 672 -28.41 31.82 17.52
C VAL A 672 -29.20 31.45 16.27
N GLU A 673 -28.68 30.49 15.50
CA GLU A 673 -29.23 30.07 14.23
C GLU A 673 -28.91 28.60 13.98
N GLU A 674 -29.81 27.88 13.34
CA GLU A 674 -29.61 26.50 12.91
C GLU A 674 -30.23 26.28 11.53
N THR A 675 -29.55 25.52 10.68
CA THR A 675 -30.04 25.08 9.37
C THR A 675 -29.96 23.56 9.32
N GLY A 676 -31.09 22.90 9.06
CA GLY A 676 -31.17 21.44 8.99
C GLY A 676 -31.11 20.71 10.35
N PHE A 677 -30.96 21.44 11.46
CA PHE A 677 -31.05 20.92 12.83
C PHE A 677 -32.33 21.40 13.53
N THR A 678 -32.71 20.69 14.58
CA THR A 678 -33.58 21.18 15.65
C THR A 678 -32.92 20.97 16.99
N THR A 679 -32.95 22.02 17.80
CA THR A 679 -32.49 21.99 19.20
C THR A 679 -33.70 21.97 20.16
N ASN A 680 -33.71 21.03 21.11
CA ASN A 680 -34.72 20.97 22.17
C ASN A 680 -34.16 21.51 23.49
N ASP A 681 -34.70 22.63 23.97
CA ASP A 681 -34.41 23.28 25.28
C ASP A 681 -32.94 23.76 25.44
N PRO A 682 -32.55 24.89 24.83
CA PRO A 682 -31.23 25.01 24.25
C PRO A 682 -30.29 25.97 25.00
N GLU A 683 -30.14 25.82 26.32
CA GLU A 683 -29.22 26.66 27.10
C GLU A 683 -28.44 25.83 28.11
N GLY A 684 -27.12 25.96 28.10
CA GLY A 684 -26.23 25.25 29.02
C GLY A 684 -24.88 24.96 28.40
N SER A 685 -24.03 24.23 29.11
CA SER A 685 -22.72 23.80 28.61
C SER A 685 -22.79 22.68 27.58
N VAL A 686 -23.96 22.07 27.39
CA VAL A 686 -24.18 21.01 26.41
C VAL A 686 -25.43 21.32 25.60
N ILE A 687 -25.30 21.32 24.28
CA ILE A 687 -26.42 21.47 23.34
C ILE A 687 -26.50 20.22 22.47
N GLN A 688 -27.70 19.66 22.34
CA GLN A 688 -27.97 18.55 21.43
C GLN A 688 -28.66 19.06 20.17
N TYR A 689 -28.01 18.83 19.02
CA TYR A 689 -28.57 19.13 17.71
C TYR A 689 -29.07 17.84 17.07
N ILE A 690 -30.36 17.80 16.74
CA ILE A 690 -30.99 16.66 16.08
C ILE A 690 -31.19 17.03 14.63
N SER A 691 -30.54 16.30 13.73
CA SER A 691 -30.69 16.58 12.31
C SER A 691 -32.07 16.16 11.79
N ASN A 692 -32.64 17.01 10.93
CA ASN A 692 -33.93 16.80 10.27
C ASN A 692 -33.80 16.55 8.76
N GLY A 693 -32.59 16.69 8.21
CA GLY A 693 -32.32 16.57 6.78
C GLY A 693 -32.00 15.15 6.31
N GLY A 694 -31.91 14.96 4.99
CA GLY A 694 -31.33 13.76 4.39
C GLY A 694 -29.80 13.69 4.56
N ASP A 695 -29.17 12.55 4.25
CA ASP A 695 -27.73 12.34 4.45
C ASP A 695 -26.85 13.33 3.67
N ASP A 696 -27.30 13.77 2.49
CA ASP A 696 -26.56 14.67 1.58
C ASP A 696 -26.93 16.17 1.75
N GLU A 697 -27.69 16.52 2.78
CA GLU A 697 -28.07 17.92 3.02
C GLU A 697 -27.00 18.67 3.82
N GLU A 698 -26.69 19.89 3.38
CA GLU A 698 -25.85 20.81 4.14
C GLU A 698 -26.58 21.24 5.41
N VAL A 699 -25.91 21.15 6.56
CA VAL A 699 -26.46 21.55 7.85
C VAL A 699 -25.49 22.44 8.62
N SER A 700 -26.01 23.33 9.44
CA SER A 700 -25.19 24.24 10.23
C SER A 700 -25.84 24.63 11.55
N PHE A 701 -25.03 25.02 12.51
CA PHE A 701 -25.49 25.64 13.74
C PHE A 701 -24.55 26.78 14.14
N THR A 702 -25.12 27.80 14.78
CA THR A 702 -24.41 28.94 15.34
C THR A 702 -24.71 29.06 16.82
N VAL A 703 -23.67 29.21 17.64
CA VAL A 703 -23.77 29.47 19.08
C VAL A 703 -22.99 30.73 19.46
N THR A 704 -23.48 31.43 20.46
CA THR A 704 -22.77 32.50 21.16
C THR A 704 -22.34 32.01 22.54
N LEU A 705 -21.09 32.32 22.90
CA LEU A 705 -20.50 32.10 24.22
C LEU A 705 -20.35 33.47 24.87
N SER A 706 -21.13 33.71 25.93
CA SER A 706 -21.16 34.99 26.67
C SER A 706 -20.64 34.82 28.09
N ASP A 707 -20.32 35.96 28.73
CA ASP A 707 -19.88 36.04 30.13
C ASP A 707 -18.63 35.21 30.48
N VAL A 708 -17.78 34.92 29.49
CA VAL A 708 -16.51 34.21 29.72
C VAL A 708 -15.47 35.19 30.30
N PRO A 709 -14.82 34.87 31.43
CA PRO A 709 -13.78 35.73 32.00
C PRO A 709 -12.65 36.02 31.01
N ALA A 710 -12.31 37.30 30.86
CA ALA A 710 -11.23 37.72 29.98
C ALA A 710 -9.89 37.08 30.37
N GLY A 711 -9.13 36.64 29.37
CA GLY A 711 -7.86 35.92 29.53
C GLY A 711 -7.99 34.39 29.55
N ASN A 712 -9.21 33.83 29.64
CA ASN A 712 -9.39 32.38 29.63
C ASN A 712 -9.44 31.84 28.19
N ASP A 713 -8.75 30.73 27.94
CA ASP A 713 -8.92 29.98 26.69
C ASP A 713 -10.33 29.38 26.62
N VAL A 714 -10.93 29.40 25.43
CA VAL A 714 -12.30 28.94 25.20
C VAL A 714 -12.33 27.80 24.19
N TYR A 715 -13.12 26.77 24.49
CA TYR A 715 -13.17 25.52 23.74
C TYR A 715 -14.62 25.08 23.49
N VAL A 716 -14.86 24.52 22.31
CA VAL A 716 -16.10 23.80 21.98
C VAL A 716 -15.76 22.43 21.42
N TYR A 717 -16.21 21.36 22.05
CA TYR A 717 -16.13 20.01 21.50
C TYR A 717 -17.39 19.67 20.75
N VAL A 718 -17.25 19.19 19.51
CA VAL A 718 -18.39 18.70 18.73
C VAL A 718 -18.25 17.21 18.49
N ASN A 719 -19.18 16.42 19.04
CA ASN A 719 -19.22 14.97 18.92
C ASN A 719 -19.84 14.55 17.56
N SER A 720 -19.23 15.01 16.46
CA SER A 720 -19.66 14.70 15.10
C SER A 720 -18.75 13.63 14.49
N ASN A 721 -19.33 12.68 13.76
CA ASN A 721 -18.59 11.69 12.97
C ASN A 721 -18.11 12.23 11.62
N LYS A 722 -18.53 13.44 11.23
CA LYS A 722 -18.14 14.14 10.00
C LYS A 722 -17.20 15.31 10.32
N GLY A 723 -16.35 15.66 9.35
CA GLY A 723 -15.65 16.95 9.34
C GLY A 723 -16.54 18.05 8.78
N GLY A 724 -16.14 19.30 8.96
CA GLY A 724 -16.89 20.47 8.53
C GLY A 724 -16.01 21.71 8.41
N THR A 725 -16.63 22.87 8.27
CA THR A 725 -15.95 24.17 8.36
C THR A 725 -16.47 24.92 9.58
N VAL A 726 -15.60 25.73 10.18
CA VAL A 726 -15.95 26.54 11.34
C VAL A 726 -15.57 27.99 11.10
N ALA A 727 -16.49 28.90 11.43
CA ALA A 727 -16.25 30.33 11.47
C ALA A 727 -16.37 30.81 12.92
N ILE A 728 -15.36 31.53 13.40
CA ILE A 728 -15.31 32.10 14.75
C ILE A 728 -15.16 33.62 14.63
N THR A 729 -16.02 34.36 15.33
CA THR A 729 -15.96 35.81 15.44
C THR A 729 -15.88 36.23 16.90
N GLN A 730 -14.97 37.16 17.21
CA GLN A 730 -14.86 37.80 18.53
C GLN A 730 -14.36 39.23 18.35
N GLY A 731 -15.23 40.22 18.58
CA GLY A 731 -14.92 41.61 18.25
C GLY A 731 -14.56 41.79 16.76
N GLU A 732 -13.34 42.25 16.48
CA GLU A 732 -12.81 42.38 15.10
C GLU A 732 -12.10 41.11 14.59
N ILE A 733 -11.88 40.11 15.44
CA ILE A 733 -11.19 38.87 15.09
C ILE A 733 -12.17 37.95 14.35
N PHE A 734 -11.76 37.47 13.17
CA PHE A 734 -12.47 36.47 12.39
C PHE A 734 -11.52 35.34 11.96
N ARG A 735 -11.89 34.10 12.24
CA ARG A 735 -11.17 32.89 11.78
C ARG A 735 -12.10 31.93 11.06
N ASN A 736 -11.63 31.35 9.96
CA ASN A 736 -12.34 30.31 9.23
C ASN A 736 -11.38 29.16 8.85
N PHE A 737 -11.72 27.94 9.24
CA PHE A 737 -10.92 26.76 8.95
C PHE A 737 -11.74 25.47 8.91
N GLU A 738 -11.14 24.41 8.37
CA GLU A 738 -11.73 23.07 8.36
C GLU A 738 -11.52 22.37 9.71
N ILE A 739 -12.56 21.67 10.17
CA ILE A 739 -12.53 20.78 11.33
C ILE A 739 -12.75 19.34 10.88
N ARG A 740 -12.26 18.40 11.68
CA ARG A 740 -12.40 16.96 11.47
C ARG A 740 -13.49 16.40 12.39
N SER A 741 -13.70 15.08 12.34
CA SER A 741 -14.63 14.39 13.25
C SER A 741 -14.10 14.32 14.68
N TYR A 742 -15.01 14.34 15.66
CA TYR A 742 -14.74 14.16 17.09
C TYR A 742 -13.61 15.06 17.60
N GLN A 743 -13.71 16.36 17.34
CA GLN A 743 -12.63 17.31 17.57
C GLN A 743 -13.03 18.39 18.59
N ILE A 744 -12.09 18.77 19.46
CA ILE A 744 -12.14 20.05 20.20
C ILE A 744 -11.78 21.19 19.24
N ILE A 745 -12.67 22.18 19.16
CA ILE A 745 -12.48 23.44 18.46
C ILE A 745 -11.97 24.47 19.45
N THR A 746 -10.85 25.11 19.12
CA THR A 746 -10.30 26.22 19.91
C THR A 746 -10.92 27.53 19.45
N CYS A 747 -11.70 28.16 20.32
CA CYS A 747 -12.38 29.42 20.05
C CYS A 747 -11.47 30.65 20.25
N GLY A 748 -10.33 30.49 20.92
CA GLY A 748 -9.36 31.56 21.20
C GLY A 748 -9.37 31.95 22.67
N VAL A 749 -8.79 33.11 22.99
CA VAL A 749 -8.74 33.66 24.35
C VAL A 749 -9.84 34.70 24.51
N ALA A 750 -10.64 34.61 25.56
CA ALA A 750 -11.70 35.58 25.86
C ALA A 750 -11.12 36.99 26.06
N ASP A 751 -11.63 38.00 25.34
CA ASP A 751 -11.21 39.41 25.45
C ASP A 751 -12.26 40.31 26.13
N GLY A 752 -13.36 39.71 26.59
CA GLY A 752 -14.54 40.39 27.15
C GLY A 752 -15.67 40.64 26.16
N ASN A 753 -15.45 40.42 24.85
CA ASN A 753 -16.52 40.34 23.85
C ASN A 753 -17.08 38.92 23.77
N ASP A 754 -18.34 38.81 23.36
CA ASP A 754 -18.98 37.53 23.03
C ASP A 754 -18.23 36.83 21.88
N ILE A 755 -18.15 35.50 21.97
CA ILE A 755 -17.60 34.66 20.91
C ILE A 755 -18.75 33.99 20.16
N THR A 756 -18.84 34.23 18.85
CA THR A 756 -19.80 33.53 17.98
C THR A 756 -19.08 32.44 17.19
N LEU A 757 -19.59 31.21 17.27
CA LEU A 757 -19.09 30.02 16.58
C LEU A 757 -20.17 29.50 15.64
N THR A 758 -19.88 29.43 14.34
CA THR A 758 -20.72 28.76 13.35
C THR A 758 -20.01 27.53 12.82
N VAL A 759 -20.65 26.36 12.90
CA VAL A 759 -20.16 25.11 12.33
C VAL A 759 -21.05 24.71 11.16
N ASN A 760 -20.44 24.46 10.00
CA ASN A 760 -21.13 24.02 8.79
C ASN A 760 -20.63 22.65 8.35
N TYR A 761 -21.55 21.77 7.97
CA TYR A 761 -21.28 20.45 7.42
C TYR A 761 -21.84 20.37 6.00
N SER A 762 -21.05 19.84 5.06
CA SER A 762 -21.49 19.61 3.68
C SER A 762 -22.43 18.41 3.56
N ASP A 763 -22.27 17.44 4.45
CA ASP A 763 -23.15 16.28 4.58
C ASP A 763 -23.70 16.26 6.01
N ASN A 764 -24.91 15.73 6.16
CA ASN A 764 -25.57 15.62 7.43
C ASN A 764 -24.83 14.65 8.39
N PRO A 765 -24.41 15.10 9.59
CA PRO A 765 -23.72 14.27 10.57
C PRO A 765 -24.67 13.48 11.48
N GLY A 766 -25.99 13.56 11.26
CA GLY A 766 -26.99 12.98 12.14
C GLY A 766 -27.15 13.77 13.44
N THR A 767 -27.39 13.09 14.56
CA THR A 767 -27.50 13.74 15.86
C THR A 767 -26.13 14.00 16.46
N ILE A 768 -25.86 15.24 16.86
CA ILE A 768 -24.58 15.65 17.47
C ILE A 768 -24.82 16.33 18.81
N ARG A 769 -23.77 16.35 19.64
CA ARG A 769 -23.71 17.13 20.88
C ARG A 769 -22.52 18.07 20.83
N ALA A 770 -22.75 19.34 21.18
CA ALA A 770 -21.72 20.35 21.38
C ALA A 770 -21.53 20.60 22.88
N PHE A 771 -20.28 20.70 23.33
CA PHE A 771 -19.90 20.93 24.72
C PHE A 771 -19.00 22.16 24.80
N ALA A 772 -19.28 23.12 25.68
CA ALA A 772 -18.49 24.33 25.82
C ALA A 772 -17.84 24.47 27.20
N TYR A 773 -16.54 24.73 27.18
CA TYR A 773 -15.71 24.87 28.37
C TYR A 773 -14.73 26.03 28.19
N CYS A 774 -14.30 26.62 29.30
CA CYS A 774 -13.12 27.48 29.34
C CYS A 774 -12.03 26.87 30.22
N LEU A 775 -10.79 27.30 30.00
CA LEU A 775 -9.68 26.97 30.89
C LEU A 775 -9.93 27.62 32.27
N ASN A 776 -9.76 26.84 33.33
CA ASN A 776 -9.68 27.33 34.70
C ASN A 776 -8.22 27.69 35.02
N PRO A 777 -7.85 28.97 35.18
CA PRO A 777 -6.47 29.36 35.44
C PRO A 777 -5.89 28.76 36.72
N GLU A 778 -6.70 28.65 37.78
CA GLU A 778 -6.27 28.07 39.06
C GLU A 778 -6.02 26.57 38.93
N GLY A 779 -6.92 25.86 38.25
CA GLY A 779 -6.75 24.43 37.96
C GLY A 779 -5.55 24.15 37.05
N TYR A 780 -5.37 24.97 36.01
CA TYR A 780 -4.22 24.85 35.11
C TYR A 780 -2.89 25.12 35.84
N GLN A 781 -2.83 26.14 36.69
CA GLN A 781 -1.64 26.38 37.51
C GLN A 781 -1.39 25.24 38.50
N ALA A 782 -2.43 24.71 39.16
CA ALA A 782 -2.30 23.57 40.06
C ALA A 782 -1.78 22.32 39.33
N MET A 783 -2.22 22.09 38.09
CA MET A 783 -1.68 21.04 37.23
C MET A 783 -0.19 21.25 36.97
N LEU A 784 0.22 22.45 36.56
CA LEU A 784 1.64 22.77 36.31
C LEU A 784 2.50 22.64 37.57
N ASP A 785 2.00 23.09 38.72
CA ASP A 785 2.71 22.98 40.00
C ASP A 785 2.86 21.52 40.43
N THR A 786 1.87 20.68 40.16
CA THR A 786 1.88 19.25 40.51
C THR A 786 2.77 18.45 39.57
N LEU A 787 2.50 18.53 38.26
CA LEU A 787 3.16 17.71 37.24
C LEU A 787 4.53 18.28 36.84
N GLY A 788 4.73 19.59 37.00
CA GLY A 788 5.97 20.27 36.68
C GLY A 788 7.04 20.18 37.77
N ARG A 789 6.70 19.71 38.99
CA ARG A 789 7.59 19.66 40.16
C ARG A 789 8.77 18.72 39.98
N GLU A 790 8.51 17.51 39.47
CA GLU A 790 9.46 16.41 39.40
C GLU A 790 9.50 15.85 37.97
N GLN A 791 10.27 16.49 37.10
CA GLN A 791 10.34 16.15 35.68
C GLN A 791 11.61 15.37 35.34
N LEU A 792 11.51 14.47 34.36
CA LEU A 792 12.65 13.80 33.77
C LEU A 792 13.46 14.81 32.97
N ASN A 793 14.67 15.12 33.43
CA ASN A 793 15.61 15.89 32.64
C ASN A 793 16.31 14.96 31.64
N VAL A 794 15.88 15.00 30.38
CA VAL A 794 16.49 14.18 29.31
C VAL A 794 17.93 14.65 29.10
N THR A 795 18.89 13.75 29.31
CA THR A 795 20.32 14.03 29.17
C THR A 795 20.84 13.63 27.80
N SER A 796 20.23 12.60 27.19
CA SER A 796 20.53 12.18 25.82
C SER A 796 19.39 11.33 25.27
N TYR A 797 19.23 11.34 23.96
CA TYR A 797 18.34 10.43 23.26
C TYR A 797 18.87 10.19 21.84
N ASP A 798 18.49 9.06 21.26
CA ASP A 798 18.64 8.78 19.83
C ASP A 798 17.33 8.17 19.31
N THR A 799 17.33 7.63 18.09
CA THR A 799 16.14 7.04 17.48
C THR A 799 15.52 5.90 18.31
N THR A 800 16.32 5.16 19.08
CA THR A 800 15.92 3.93 19.80
C THR A 800 16.18 3.98 21.29
N SER A 801 16.65 5.09 21.84
CA SER A 801 16.93 5.22 23.26
C SER A 801 16.64 6.62 23.79
N LEU A 802 16.28 6.68 25.07
CA LEU A 802 16.04 7.91 25.80
C LEU A 802 16.58 7.74 27.21
N GLU A 803 17.42 8.67 27.64
CA GLU A 803 18.10 8.64 28.93
C GLU A 803 17.94 9.98 29.64
N GLY A 804 17.58 9.94 30.92
CA GLY A 804 17.36 11.14 31.71
C GLY A 804 17.55 10.91 33.20
N GLU A 805 17.59 12.01 33.93
CA GLU A 805 17.70 12.04 35.39
C GLU A 805 16.48 12.71 35.99
N VAL A 806 15.96 12.15 37.07
CA VAL A 806 14.83 12.72 37.82
C VAL A 806 15.12 12.63 39.31
N THR A 807 14.85 13.70 40.04
CA THR A 807 14.90 13.71 41.51
C THR A 807 13.47 13.80 42.02
N THR A 808 13.08 12.87 42.88
CA THR A 808 11.70 12.68 43.30
C THR A 808 11.59 12.26 44.77
N GLU A 809 10.47 12.59 45.41
CA GLU A 809 10.08 12.06 46.72
C GLU A 809 9.50 10.62 46.65
N GLY A 810 9.50 10.02 45.45
CA GLY A 810 8.90 8.74 45.15
C GLY A 810 7.52 8.89 44.51
N GLY A 811 7.14 7.94 43.66
CA GLY A 811 5.91 8.03 42.89
C GLY A 811 6.01 7.24 41.59
N PHE A 812 5.20 7.63 40.61
CA PHE A 812 5.16 6.98 39.32
C PHE A 812 5.64 7.93 38.23
N LEU A 813 6.74 7.60 37.54
CA LEU A 813 7.20 8.36 36.38
C LEU A 813 6.31 8.04 35.19
N PHE A 814 5.40 8.96 34.89
CA PHE A 814 4.55 8.91 33.70
C PHE A 814 5.36 9.31 32.46
N LEU A 815 5.28 8.54 31.38
CA LEU A 815 5.94 8.84 30.10
C LEU A 815 4.90 9.05 29.00
N THR A 816 5.01 10.15 28.28
CA THR A 816 4.19 10.45 27.09
C THR A 816 4.69 9.70 25.84
N VAL A 817 5.18 8.48 26.03
CA VAL A 817 5.68 7.61 24.96
C VAL A 817 4.73 6.41 24.89
N PRO A 818 4.26 6.02 23.69
CA PRO A 818 3.38 4.87 23.57
C PRO A 818 4.03 3.59 24.07
N TYR A 819 3.23 2.76 24.74
CA TYR A 819 3.66 1.46 25.21
C TYR A 819 3.87 0.49 24.04
N SER A 820 4.96 -0.28 24.10
CA SER A 820 5.25 -1.41 23.23
C SER A 820 6.07 -2.43 24.01
N GLU A 821 5.85 -3.70 23.71
CA GLU A 821 6.60 -4.85 24.20
C GLU A 821 8.09 -4.81 23.79
N GLY A 822 8.45 -3.95 22.83
CA GLY A 822 9.83 -3.71 22.40
C GLY A 822 10.63 -2.75 23.28
N TRP A 823 9.98 -2.01 24.19
CA TRP A 823 10.66 -1.12 25.13
C TRP A 823 11.21 -1.88 26.33
N THR A 824 12.41 -1.51 26.75
CA THR A 824 13.04 -1.97 27.99
C THR A 824 13.50 -0.78 28.81
N CYS A 825 13.44 -0.89 30.13
CA CYS A 825 13.80 0.18 31.06
C CYS A 825 14.84 -0.29 32.08
N THR A 826 15.77 0.59 32.44
CA THR A 826 16.60 0.45 33.63
C THR A 826 16.52 1.70 34.48
N VAL A 827 16.35 1.51 35.80
CA VAL A 827 16.49 2.57 36.82
C VAL A 827 17.79 2.31 37.57
N ASP A 828 18.71 3.29 37.57
CA ASP A 828 20.05 3.20 38.17
C ASP A 828 20.86 1.97 37.69
N GLY A 829 20.68 1.61 36.42
CA GLY A 829 21.33 0.46 35.78
C GLY A 829 20.72 -0.90 36.13
N THR A 830 19.68 -0.93 36.96
CA THR A 830 18.92 -2.16 37.29
C THR A 830 17.73 -2.27 36.34
N PRO A 831 17.51 -3.42 35.67
CA PRO A 831 16.30 -3.64 34.87
C PRO A 831 15.02 -3.44 35.69
N THR A 832 14.08 -2.68 35.15
CA THR A 832 12.83 -2.33 35.82
C THR A 832 11.66 -2.52 34.86
N GLU A 833 10.55 -3.05 35.36
CA GLU A 833 9.35 -3.30 34.59
C GLU A 833 8.67 -1.98 34.18
N LEU A 834 8.30 -1.88 32.90
CA LEU A 834 7.47 -0.80 32.40
C LEU A 834 5.99 -1.14 32.63
N VAL A 835 5.25 -0.19 33.17
CA VAL A 835 3.83 -0.35 33.49
C VAL A 835 3.01 0.34 32.38
N PRO A 836 2.14 -0.39 31.65
CA PRO A 836 1.26 0.20 30.66
C PRO A 836 0.12 0.99 31.33
N ILE A 837 -0.30 2.08 30.70
CA ILE A 837 -1.37 2.99 31.17
C ILE A 837 -2.44 3.01 30.09
N GLY A 838 -3.63 2.49 30.41
CA GLY A 838 -4.73 2.35 29.44
C GLY A 838 -4.36 1.53 28.19
N ASP A 839 -3.35 0.66 28.28
CA ASP A 839 -2.72 -0.05 27.14
C ASP A 839 -2.23 0.90 26.02
N ALA A 840 -1.94 2.16 26.35
CA ALA A 840 -1.65 3.22 25.40
C ALA A 840 -0.30 3.88 25.65
N LEU A 841 -0.09 4.40 26.85
CA LEU A 841 1.15 5.04 27.30
C LEU A 841 1.86 4.16 28.33
N MET A 842 3.03 4.56 28.82
CA MET A 842 3.80 3.77 29.78
C MET A 842 4.40 4.62 30.89
N GLY A 843 4.90 3.95 31.93
CA GLY A 843 5.66 4.58 33.01
C GLY A 843 6.40 3.57 33.86
N VAL A 844 7.05 4.04 34.92
CA VAL A 844 7.83 3.20 35.83
C VAL A 844 7.74 3.71 37.27
N ASP A 845 7.71 2.79 38.23
CA ASP A 845 7.76 3.13 39.65
C ASP A 845 9.14 3.65 40.07
N LEU A 846 9.15 4.74 40.81
CA LEU A 846 10.36 5.32 41.38
C LEU A 846 10.26 5.42 42.90
N THR A 847 11.38 5.13 43.55
CA THR A 847 11.55 5.41 44.98
C THR A 847 11.96 6.87 45.21
N ALA A 848 11.98 7.32 46.46
CA ALA A 848 12.54 8.63 46.79
C ALA A 848 14.05 8.66 46.50
N GLY A 849 14.53 9.67 45.77
CA GLY A 849 15.94 9.84 45.43
C GLY A 849 16.16 10.48 44.07
N THR A 850 17.43 10.56 43.68
CA THR A 850 17.84 10.92 42.32
C THR A 850 18.06 9.62 41.54
N HIS A 851 17.31 9.45 40.47
CA HIS A 851 17.30 8.25 39.65
C HIS A 851 17.73 8.57 38.23
N LYS A 852 18.55 7.68 37.68
CA LYS A 852 18.89 7.65 36.27
C LYS A 852 18.02 6.65 35.54
N VAL A 853 17.15 7.14 34.65
CA VAL A 853 16.22 6.32 33.88
C VAL A 853 16.72 6.21 32.45
N LYS A 854 16.80 4.98 31.94
CA LYS A 854 17.21 4.69 30.56
C LYS A 854 16.21 3.75 29.90
N LEU A 855 15.67 4.18 28.77
CA LEU A 855 14.80 3.42 27.89
C LEU A 855 15.58 3.00 26.64
N VAL A 856 15.41 1.76 26.22
CA VAL A 856 15.96 1.23 24.96
C VAL A 856 14.91 0.41 24.24
N TYR A 857 14.72 0.68 22.95
CA TYR A 857 13.77 0.01 22.08
C TYR A 857 14.46 -0.96 21.12
N ALA A 858 13.91 -2.17 21.03
CA ALA A 858 14.15 -3.10 19.93
C ALA A 858 12.88 -3.89 19.64
N PRO A 859 12.48 -4.09 18.36
CA PRO A 859 11.25 -4.81 18.05
C PRO A 859 11.25 -6.21 18.68
N ALA A 860 10.13 -6.58 19.30
CA ALA A 860 9.97 -7.91 19.87
C ALA A 860 10.28 -8.99 18.81
N GLY A 861 11.06 -10.01 19.18
CA GLY A 861 11.40 -11.12 18.27
C GLY A 861 12.48 -10.82 17.21
N ILE A 862 13.04 -9.61 17.12
CA ILE A 862 14.07 -9.27 16.13
C ILE A 862 15.28 -10.22 16.15
N THR A 863 15.79 -10.56 17.34
CA THR A 863 16.94 -11.45 17.51
C THR A 863 16.65 -12.86 16.97
N ILE A 864 15.46 -13.39 17.27
CA ILE A 864 15.01 -14.71 16.79
C ILE A 864 14.89 -14.68 15.27
N GLY A 865 14.28 -13.63 14.72
CA GLY A 865 14.16 -13.43 13.28
C GLY A 865 15.52 -13.43 12.56
N ILE A 866 16.50 -12.69 13.09
CA ILE A 866 17.87 -12.63 12.55
C ILE A 866 18.52 -14.02 12.54
N VAL A 867 18.45 -14.76 13.65
CA VAL A 867 19.05 -16.10 13.77
C VAL A 867 18.43 -17.07 12.75
N ILE A 868 17.11 -17.08 12.61
CA ILE A 868 16.39 -17.93 11.64
C ILE A 868 16.81 -17.57 10.21
N SER A 869 16.81 -16.28 9.87
CA SER A 869 17.18 -15.82 8.52
C SER A 869 18.63 -16.13 8.16
N PHE A 870 19.56 -15.96 9.10
CA PHE A 870 20.96 -16.29 8.87
C PHE A 870 21.18 -17.79 8.65
N ALA A 871 20.54 -18.64 9.46
CA ALA A 871 20.58 -20.09 9.27
C ALA A 871 19.98 -20.51 7.91
N ALA A 872 18.83 -19.94 7.55
CA ALA A 872 18.18 -20.20 6.26
C ALA A 872 19.01 -19.75 5.06
N LEU A 873 19.72 -18.62 5.18
CA LEU A 873 20.64 -18.13 4.16
C LEU A 873 21.80 -19.12 3.94
N ILE A 874 22.45 -19.59 5.00
CA ILE A 874 23.54 -20.58 4.93
C ILE A 874 23.05 -21.87 4.26
N ILE A 875 21.89 -22.39 4.68
CA ILE A 875 21.31 -23.61 4.11
C ILE A 875 21.00 -23.41 2.63
N SER A 876 20.41 -22.26 2.26
CA SER A 876 20.09 -21.93 0.87
C SER A 876 21.34 -21.86 -0.01
N ILE A 877 22.40 -21.20 0.47
CA ILE A 877 23.70 -21.16 -0.23
C ILE A 877 24.25 -22.58 -0.42
N GLY A 878 24.25 -23.41 0.62
CA GLY A 878 24.69 -24.80 0.56
C GLY A 878 23.91 -25.62 -0.47
N VAL A 879 22.58 -25.54 -0.46
CA VAL A 879 21.71 -26.23 -1.43
C VAL A 879 21.97 -25.75 -2.86
N ILE A 880 22.13 -24.44 -3.07
CA ILE A 880 22.39 -23.87 -4.40
C ILE A 880 23.75 -24.36 -4.93
N ILE A 881 24.80 -24.35 -4.11
CA ILE A 881 26.14 -24.81 -4.51
C ILE A 881 26.12 -26.31 -4.85
N LEU A 882 25.55 -27.14 -3.98
CA LEU A 882 25.49 -28.59 -4.14
C LEU A 882 24.69 -29.01 -5.39
N THR A 883 23.68 -28.22 -5.76
CA THR A 883 22.83 -28.52 -6.92
C THR A 883 23.37 -27.95 -8.22
N ASN A 884 24.03 -26.79 -8.20
CA ASN A 884 24.71 -26.23 -9.37
C ASN A 884 25.95 -27.04 -9.80
N GLY A 885 26.65 -27.69 -8.86
CA GLY A 885 27.80 -28.56 -9.15
C GLY A 885 27.42 -29.88 -9.84
N ARG A 886 26.17 -30.33 -9.71
CA ARG A 886 25.65 -31.54 -10.38
C ARG A 886 25.13 -31.17 -11.78
N ARG A 887 26.04 -31.03 -12.76
CA ARG A 887 25.68 -30.95 -14.19
C ARG A 887 24.98 -32.25 -14.65
N LYS A 888 23.67 -32.37 -14.43
CA LYS A 888 22.85 -33.34 -15.16
C LYS A 888 22.50 -32.76 -16.53
N LYS A 889 22.69 -33.57 -17.58
CA LYS A 889 22.25 -33.41 -18.99
C LYS A 889 20.71 -33.26 -19.13
N ILE A 890 20.08 -32.39 -18.34
CA ILE A 890 18.64 -32.08 -18.39
C ILE A 890 18.42 -30.72 -19.11
N THR A 891 19.45 -30.18 -19.75
CA THR A 891 19.39 -28.90 -20.48
C THR A 891 18.70 -29.01 -21.85
N ASP A 892 18.50 -30.23 -22.37
CA ASP A 892 17.95 -30.49 -23.70
C ASP A 892 16.57 -31.17 -23.64
N ILE A 893 15.77 -30.86 -22.61
CA ILE A 893 14.43 -31.44 -22.48
C ILE A 893 13.40 -30.36 -22.72
N THR A 894 12.76 -30.39 -23.87
CA THR A 894 11.61 -29.57 -24.21
C THR A 894 10.40 -30.09 -23.43
N PRO A 895 9.89 -29.35 -22.41
CA PRO A 895 8.71 -29.77 -21.68
C PRO A 895 7.48 -29.69 -22.59
N VAL A 896 6.43 -30.47 -22.34
CA VAL A 896 5.28 -30.64 -23.26
C VAL A 896 4.53 -29.37 -23.64
N ILE A 897 4.70 -28.29 -22.89
CA ILE A 897 4.13 -26.96 -23.19
C ILE A 897 4.91 -26.25 -24.33
N SER A 898 6.05 -26.81 -24.75
CA SER A 898 6.86 -26.31 -25.84
C SER A 898 6.27 -26.71 -27.20
N TYR A 899 6.56 -25.95 -28.26
CA TYR A 899 5.95 -26.12 -29.58
C TYR A 899 6.96 -26.79 -30.52
N GLU A 900 6.74 -28.06 -30.87
CA GLU A 900 7.48 -28.72 -31.94
C GLU A 900 6.92 -28.30 -33.30
N GLU A 901 7.74 -27.59 -34.08
CA GLU A 901 7.52 -27.38 -35.51
C GLU A 901 7.94 -28.66 -36.25
N THR A 902 7.02 -29.64 -36.39
CA THR A 902 7.28 -30.86 -37.18
C THR A 902 7.16 -30.58 -38.69
N GLU A 903 7.97 -31.24 -39.52
CA GLU A 903 8.06 -31.06 -40.99
C GLU A 903 6.70 -31.07 -41.72
N ASP A 904 5.69 -31.78 -41.21
CA ASP A 904 4.30 -31.76 -41.71
C ASP A 904 3.62 -30.37 -41.70
N ASN A 905 4.22 -29.37 -41.04
CA ASN A 905 3.77 -27.98 -41.00
C ASN A 905 4.63 -27.01 -41.83
N MET A 906 5.66 -27.49 -42.56
CA MET A 906 6.35 -26.64 -43.53
C MET A 906 5.44 -26.40 -44.75
N PRO A 907 5.24 -25.15 -45.22
CA PRO A 907 4.80 -24.97 -46.60
C PRO A 907 5.86 -25.67 -47.47
N GLN A 908 5.43 -26.58 -48.35
CA GLN A 908 6.30 -27.19 -49.33
C GLN A 908 7.13 -26.08 -49.98
N VAL A 909 8.45 -26.15 -49.81
CA VAL A 909 9.39 -25.31 -50.53
C VAL A 909 9.10 -25.57 -52.00
N ILE A 910 8.57 -24.57 -52.69
CA ILE A 910 8.51 -24.58 -54.14
C ILE A 910 9.97 -24.68 -54.57
N GLU A 911 10.35 -25.80 -55.20
CA GLU A 911 11.65 -25.96 -55.84
C GLU A 911 11.89 -24.73 -56.72
N GLU A 912 12.93 -23.96 -56.39
CA GLU A 912 13.45 -22.95 -57.30
C GLU A 912 13.93 -23.68 -58.56
N VAL A 913 13.25 -23.40 -59.67
CA VAL A 913 13.68 -23.79 -61.00
C VAL A 913 15.14 -23.32 -61.19
N PRO A 914 16.07 -24.21 -61.57
CA PRO A 914 17.46 -23.82 -61.72
C PRO A 914 17.60 -22.77 -62.82
N TYR A 915 18.23 -21.66 -62.45
CA TYR A 915 18.64 -20.60 -63.35
C TYR A 915 19.71 -21.16 -64.31
N THR A 916 19.29 -21.60 -65.50
CA THR A 916 20.22 -21.83 -66.61
C THR A 916 20.62 -20.47 -67.16
N GLY A 917 21.80 -20.01 -66.77
CA GLY A 917 22.48 -18.96 -67.52
C GLY A 917 22.88 -19.51 -68.88
N ASP A 918 22.46 -18.84 -69.94
CA ASP A 918 23.21 -18.81 -71.19
C ASP A 918 23.41 -17.35 -71.56
N GLY A 919 24.68 -17.02 -71.78
CA GLY A 919 25.12 -15.76 -72.31
C GLY A 919 25.08 -15.73 -73.83
N ASP A 920 25.37 -14.52 -74.31
CA ASP A 920 25.89 -14.16 -75.63
C ASP A 920 24.97 -14.19 -76.87
N SER A 921 24.95 -12.98 -77.44
CA SER A 921 25.07 -12.63 -78.87
C SER A 921 23.81 -12.37 -79.69
N GLN A 922 23.82 -11.12 -80.21
CA GLN A 922 23.01 -10.45 -81.23
C GLN A 922 21.69 -9.79 -80.79
#